data_AF-A0A7V4GHA3-F1
#
_entry.id   AF-A0A7V4GHA3-F1
#
_cell.length_a   1.000
_cell.length_b   1.000
_cell.length_c   1.000
_cell.angle_alpha   90.00
_cell.angle_beta   90.00
_cell.angle_gamma   90.00
#
_symmetry.space_group_name_H-M   'P 1'
#
loop_
_entity.id
_entity.type
_entity.pdbx_description
1 polymer ?
#
loop_
_entity_poly.entity_id
_entity_poly.type
_entity_poly.pdbx_seq_one_letter_code
_entity_poly.pdbx_strand_id
1 'polypeptide(L)'
;MPLDVKLRRELGAVVGKAWVSEDPADQLAYSRDLWPKALLWLRAGKHTVHPPQAVVWPGSVAEVQDVVRLLARHGVPLVPFGAGSGVCGGTLPLRGDVLLDLKRLSRLRGIDAERRLVDVEAGVIGEDLEQALLQHGFTCGHFPSSMYCSSVGGWLATRGAGQMSTLYGKIEDLVSELGIVTGDGAYRTVPGRPGRGRGPGFCQLLVGSEGAFGIVTDARLRLHPAAEARRFRALRFSSLKHGIDAVRRLLQAGLRPAVVRLYDAIDSVILRMGSVESEPAPAGSLAARLKATGKALVHGVRQRATRQLLERPAYPNTTLDRLPDAVLGGCVLVLVFEGRTGVTEAEERLALDLLADTATDLGEPLARRWYEQRYAISYRQSGVFDAGGFTDTMEVAATWDRLFAVYVAVRRALRHKVLVLAHFSHAYHEGCSIYFTFVGPATSSDHGVERYDETWRTALAAVVEAGGVISHHHGVGVSKAAAMEGEYGHALRIAWALKRTFDPAGVLNPGKLIGSREKDVAPAAAGRGERRGGPREAAETLRRALEEALPGGVEATGDPPVFTVTPGDVQEVAAVLRIGTELRVPVLARSEAPAARPPAAGPTMQLSLERLQAIRQLSEEALVVHAEAGVRVRALEQRLGEHALSLGYALLPDLSPKLGGLLGGRGWGEASALQGSFDDACIGLEAVLPRGEAIRIKAAPRRAAGPDLMQAFVAGEGAFGVITAAHLRVHRPPKTRQLVAAWFPGPAPALACLAALLADSVRPAAARVVRPGPAWATAPMRGEAVLVLAFEGYGALVEAFARQARERIAGAGGTMVGEEEPLCTRGPFDLPADPARPLERVEAAGRWTELCALDREAQAVLGDDLVSCRWSNALPEGGTACWTALAPEGRVADVRRPLFRLVERFAAAGVALSSCRAARPLPIALARAAHGPLRPWMEALKRELDPAGIMNPGALGL
;
A
#
# COMPACT_ATOMS: atom_id res chain seq x y z
N MET A 1 23.32 3.52 -31.66
CA MET A 1 24.37 2.60 -32.17
C MET A 1 23.76 1.22 -32.22
N PRO A 2 24.05 0.42 -33.26
CA PRO A 2 23.57 -0.96 -33.34
C PRO A 2 24.15 -1.80 -32.19
N LEU A 3 23.48 -2.89 -31.87
CA LEU A 3 23.92 -3.79 -30.80
C LEU A 3 25.26 -4.44 -31.19
N ASP A 4 26.13 -4.68 -30.21
CA ASP A 4 27.36 -5.46 -30.47
C ASP A 4 27.02 -6.84 -31.07
N VAL A 5 27.76 -7.26 -32.10
CA VAL A 5 27.45 -8.46 -32.89
C VAL A 5 27.50 -9.72 -32.02
N LYS A 6 28.44 -9.79 -31.07
CA LYS A 6 28.55 -10.92 -30.14
C LYS A 6 27.37 -10.91 -29.19
N LEU A 7 27.05 -9.77 -28.58
CA LEU A 7 25.89 -9.63 -27.68
C LEU A 7 24.58 -10.02 -28.39
N ARG A 8 24.39 -9.60 -29.64
CA ARG A 8 23.20 -9.95 -30.44
C ARG A 8 23.07 -11.46 -30.64
N ARG A 9 24.18 -12.13 -30.96
CA ARG A 9 24.20 -13.59 -31.12
C ARG A 9 23.91 -14.30 -29.81
N GLU A 10 24.44 -13.79 -28.70
CA GLU A 10 24.20 -14.35 -27.36
C GLU A 10 22.73 -14.16 -26.94
N LEU A 11 22.14 -12.99 -27.14
CA LEU A 11 20.70 -12.76 -26.90
C LEU A 11 19.84 -13.68 -27.77
N GLY A 12 20.16 -13.79 -29.07
CA GLY A 12 19.45 -14.68 -29.99
C GLY A 12 19.60 -16.16 -29.64
N ALA A 13 20.63 -16.56 -28.90
CA ALA A 13 20.78 -17.92 -28.37
C ALA A 13 19.90 -18.16 -27.13
N VAL A 14 19.59 -17.12 -26.34
CA VAL A 14 18.73 -17.20 -25.16
C VAL A 14 17.25 -17.22 -25.56
N VAL A 15 16.80 -16.19 -26.29
CA VAL A 15 15.36 -16.02 -26.59
C VAL A 15 14.96 -16.56 -27.96
N GLY A 16 15.92 -16.91 -28.80
CA GLY A 16 15.73 -17.22 -30.23
C GLY A 16 15.90 -15.98 -31.11
N LYS A 17 16.52 -16.16 -32.29
CA LYS A 17 16.84 -15.05 -33.22
C LYS A 17 15.64 -14.20 -33.64
N ALA A 18 14.45 -14.80 -33.77
CA ALA A 18 13.22 -14.10 -34.13
C ALA A 18 12.71 -13.15 -33.04
N TRP A 19 13.25 -13.25 -31.82
CA TRP A 19 12.81 -12.51 -30.64
C TRP A 19 13.85 -11.47 -30.18
N VAL A 20 14.75 -11.09 -31.09
CA VAL A 20 15.66 -9.94 -30.96
C VAL A 20 15.51 -9.09 -32.22
N SER A 21 15.02 -7.86 -32.07
CA SER A 21 14.81 -6.94 -33.19
C SER A 21 15.70 -5.71 -33.09
N GLU A 22 16.35 -5.39 -34.20
CA GLU A 22 17.01 -4.10 -34.47
C GLU A 22 16.25 -3.34 -35.60
N ASP A 23 15.01 -3.75 -35.91
CA ASP A 23 14.21 -3.10 -36.94
C ASP A 23 13.88 -1.65 -36.52
N PRO A 24 14.15 -0.64 -37.37
CA PRO A 24 13.82 0.75 -37.08
C PRO A 24 12.36 1.00 -36.69
N ALA A 25 11.41 0.22 -37.23
CA ALA A 25 9.99 0.32 -36.88
C ALA A 25 9.74 -0.09 -35.42
N ASP A 26 10.35 -1.18 -34.97
CA ASP A 26 10.26 -1.64 -33.59
C ASP A 26 10.99 -0.65 -32.66
N GLN A 27 12.21 -0.24 -33.02
CA GLN A 27 12.94 0.76 -32.24
C GLN A 27 12.13 2.04 -32.04
N LEU A 28 11.42 2.50 -33.08
CA LEU A 28 10.52 3.65 -32.99
C LEU A 28 9.29 3.36 -32.12
N ALA A 29 8.63 2.20 -32.28
CA ALA A 29 7.44 1.84 -31.50
C ALA A 29 7.72 1.74 -29.99
N TYR A 30 8.90 1.23 -29.63
CA TYR A 30 9.33 1.02 -28.24
C TYR A 30 10.16 2.17 -27.65
N SER A 31 10.43 3.21 -28.43
CA SER A 31 11.21 4.38 -27.99
C SER A 31 10.51 5.24 -26.93
N ARG A 32 9.22 5.03 -26.67
CA ARG A 32 8.40 5.86 -25.78
C ARG A 32 7.24 5.12 -25.16
N ASP A 33 6.76 5.66 -24.05
CA ASP A 33 5.41 5.41 -23.55
C ASP A 33 4.42 6.46 -24.08
N LEU A 34 3.26 6.58 -23.44
CA LEU A 34 2.23 7.57 -23.76
C LEU A 34 2.47 8.95 -23.13
N TRP A 35 3.68 9.23 -22.63
CA TRP A 35 4.02 10.54 -22.08
C TRP A 35 3.84 11.66 -23.13
N PRO A 36 2.99 12.67 -22.89
CA PRO A 36 2.70 13.71 -23.89
C PRO A 36 3.93 14.48 -24.40
N LYS A 37 4.97 14.63 -23.57
CA LYS A 37 6.23 15.24 -24.00
C LYS A 37 6.87 14.52 -25.19
N ALA A 38 6.80 13.20 -25.22
CA ALA A 38 7.35 12.40 -26.32
C ALA A 38 6.61 12.66 -27.64
N LEU A 39 5.29 12.93 -27.58
CA LEU A 39 4.51 13.33 -28.76
C LEU A 39 4.90 14.73 -29.25
N LEU A 40 5.22 15.66 -28.34
CA LEU A 40 5.72 16.98 -28.71
C LEU A 40 7.09 16.89 -29.41
N TRP A 41 7.99 16.03 -28.93
CA TRP A 41 9.25 15.74 -29.63
C TRP A 41 9.02 15.17 -31.03
N LEU A 42 8.12 14.20 -31.18
CA LEU A 42 7.83 13.63 -32.50
C LEU A 42 7.32 14.69 -33.48
N ARG A 43 6.40 15.56 -33.03
CA ARG A 43 5.86 16.67 -33.83
C ARG A 43 6.89 17.76 -34.13
N ALA A 44 7.93 17.86 -33.30
CA ALA A 44 9.08 18.72 -33.54
C ALA A 44 10.00 18.23 -34.67
N GLY A 45 9.72 17.07 -35.28
CA GLY A 45 10.69 16.39 -36.15
C GLY A 45 11.87 15.80 -35.38
N LYS A 46 11.82 15.81 -34.03
CA LYS A 46 12.79 15.10 -33.18
C LYS A 46 12.31 13.65 -33.13
N HIS A 47 12.66 12.87 -34.16
CA HIS A 47 12.54 11.42 -34.15
C HIS A 47 13.32 10.91 -32.94
N THR A 48 12.61 10.67 -31.83
CA THR A 48 13.05 10.07 -30.56
C THR A 48 14.50 10.31 -30.20
N VAL A 49 14.75 11.14 -29.19
CA VAL A 49 16.12 11.52 -28.81
C VAL A 49 17.00 10.30 -28.47
N HIS A 50 16.39 9.16 -28.11
CA HIS A 50 17.08 7.93 -27.70
C HIS A 50 16.31 6.65 -28.12
N PRO A 51 16.44 6.14 -29.36
CA PRO A 51 15.89 4.82 -29.70
C PRO A 51 16.64 3.70 -28.93
N PRO A 52 15.97 2.58 -28.60
CA PRO A 52 16.65 1.43 -27.99
C PRO A 52 17.60 0.80 -29.00
N GLN A 53 18.68 0.16 -28.53
CA GLN A 53 19.61 -0.55 -29.43
C GLN A 53 18.94 -1.77 -30.07
N ALA A 54 18.18 -2.51 -29.27
CA ALA A 54 17.38 -3.64 -29.71
C ALA A 54 16.17 -3.80 -28.78
N VAL A 55 15.16 -4.51 -29.29
CA VAL A 55 14.02 -5.01 -28.50
C VAL A 55 14.14 -6.52 -28.36
N VAL A 56 13.96 -7.01 -27.14
CA VAL A 56 14.08 -8.44 -26.79
C VAL A 56 12.78 -8.92 -26.15
N TRP A 57 12.21 -10.00 -26.68
CA TRP A 57 10.94 -10.57 -26.21
C TRP A 57 11.13 -11.96 -25.57
N PRO A 58 11.48 -12.05 -24.28
CA PRO A 58 11.58 -13.34 -23.59
C PRO A 58 10.21 -14.02 -23.45
N GLY A 59 10.17 -15.34 -23.67
CA GLY A 59 8.96 -16.17 -23.55
C GLY A 59 8.81 -16.90 -22.21
N SER A 60 9.80 -16.77 -21.31
CA SER A 60 9.81 -17.42 -19.99
C SER A 60 10.58 -16.60 -18.95
N VAL A 61 10.33 -16.87 -17.66
CA VAL A 61 11.09 -16.27 -16.55
C VAL A 61 12.58 -16.62 -16.66
N ALA A 62 12.91 -17.85 -17.07
CA ALA A 62 14.30 -18.27 -17.26
C ALA A 62 15.02 -17.44 -18.34
N GLU A 63 14.36 -17.17 -19.45
CA GLU A 63 14.89 -16.28 -20.49
C GLU A 63 15.10 -14.85 -19.97
N VAL A 64 14.17 -14.31 -19.16
CA VAL A 64 14.37 -13.01 -18.50
C VAL A 64 15.64 -13.02 -17.65
N GLN A 65 15.82 -14.05 -16.82
CA GLN A 65 17.01 -14.18 -15.97
C GLN A 65 18.31 -14.20 -16.78
N ASP A 66 18.34 -14.96 -17.88
CA ASP A 66 19.53 -15.09 -18.72
C ASP A 66 19.83 -13.82 -19.51
N VAL A 67 18.81 -13.13 -20.02
CA VAL A 67 18.98 -11.82 -20.66
C VAL A 67 19.53 -10.81 -19.65
N VAL A 68 19.00 -10.74 -18.43
CA VAL A 68 19.50 -9.83 -17.39
C VAL A 68 20.97 -10.12 -17.04
N ARG A 69 21.33 -11.40 -16.82
CA ARG A 69 22.73 -11.79 -16.56
C ARG A 69 23.65 -11.40 -17.71
N LEU A 70 23.19 -11.58 -18.94
CA LEU A 70 23.98 -11.28 -20.13
C LEU A 70 24.24 -9.76 -20.23
N LEU A 71 23.19 -8.96 -20.12
CA LEU A 71 23.30 -7.50 -20.19
C LEU A 71 24.13 -6.94 -19.02
N ALA A 72 23.98 -7.48 -17.81
CA ALA A 72 24.82 -7.15 -16.66
C ALA A 72 26.32 -7.42 -16.92
N ARG A 73 26.67 -8.58 -17.52
CA ARG A 73 28.07 -8.91 -17.86
C ARG A 73 28.67 -7.97 -18.90
N HIS A 74 27.86 -7.49 -19.84
CA HIS A 74 28.29 -6.56 -20.88
C HIS A 74 28.17 -5.09 -20.47
N GLY A 75 27.65 -4.80 -19.27
CA GLY A 75 27.42 -3.43 -18.79
C GLY A 75 26.39 -2.66 -19.62
N VAL A 76 25.49 -3.37 -20.30
CA VAL A 76 24.47 -2.76 -21.16
C VAL A 76 23.19 -2.55 -20.35
N PRO A 77 22.68 -1.31 -20.23
CA PRO A 77 21.42 -1.07 -19.54
C PRO A 77 20.23 -1.73 -20.23
N LEU A 78 19.20 -2.02 -19.44
CA LEU A 78 17.94 -2.53 -19.95
C LEU A 78 16.76 -1.73 -19.41
N VAL A 79 15.70 -1.63 -20.21
CA VAL A 79 14.42 -1.02 -19.82
C VAL A 79 13.31 -2.06 -19.93
N PRO A 80 12.67 -2.47 -18.81
CA PRO A 80 11.53 -3.36 -18.89
C PRO A 80 10.32 -2.64 -19.49
N PHE A 81 9.58 -3.36 -20.33
CA PHE A 81 8.44 -2.84 -21.07
C PHE A 81 7.26 -3.81 -20.97
N GLY A 82 6.13 -3.31 -20.48
CA GLY A 82 4.85 -4.04 -20.50
C GLY A 82 4.09 -3.73 -21.79
N ALA A 83 3.00 -2.99 -21.67
CA ALA A 83 2.20 -2.56 -22.81
C ALA A 83 2.40 -1.07 -23.20
N GLY A 84 3.34 -0.35 -22.55
CA GLY A 84 3.73 1.00 -22.95
C GLY A 84 2.76 2.12 -22.57
N SER A 85 1.74 1.87 -21.74
CA SER A 85 0.75 2.87 -21.33
C SER A 85 1.23 3.91 -20.30
N GLY A 86 2.51 3.87 -19.91
CA GLY A 86 3.07 4.83 -18.96
C GLY A 86 2.93 6.27 -19.47
N VAL A 87 2.87 7.24 -18.55
CA VAL A 87 2.72 8.67 -18.89
C VAL A 87 3.81 9.53 -18.25
N CYS A 88 4.87 8.90 -17.75
CA CYS A 88 5.94 9.54 -16.99
C CYS A 88 7.32 9.38 -17.63
N GLY A 89 7.41 8.77 -18.82
CA GLY A 89 8.66 8.43 -19.48
C GLY A 89 9.38 7.24 -18.81
N GLY A 90 8.65 6.37 -18.12
CA GLY A 90 9.21 5.27 -17.33
C GLY A 90 9.89 4.19 -18.19
N THR A 91 9.47 4.07 -19.45
CA THR A 91 10.02 3.12 -20.41
C THR A 91 10.88 3.78 -21.50
N LEU A 92 11.26 5.06 -21.33
CA LEU A 92 12.14 5.73 -22.28
C LEU A 92 13.54 5.12 -22.23
N PRO A 93 14.14 4.69 -23.35
CA PRO A 93 15.57 4.43 -23.40
C PRO A 93 16.34 5.74 -23.17
N LEU A 94 17.38 5.74 -22.36
CA LEU A 94 18.18 6.94 -22.07
C LEU A 94 19.68 6.76 -22.36
N ARG A 95 20.21 5.53 -22.30
CA ARG A 95 21.67 5.29 -22.30
C ARG A 95 22.08 4.19 -23.28
N GLY A 96 21.46 4.18 -24.45
CA GLY A 96 21.67 3.10 -25.43
C GLY A 96 21.18 1.78 -24.86
N ASP A 97 19.96 1.79 -24.34
CA ASP A 97 19.41 0.68 -23.57
C ASP A 97 18.89 -0.44 -24.51
N VAL A 98 18.87 -1.67 -24.01
CA VAL A 98 18.08 -2.76 -24.58
C VAL A 98 16.69 -2.75 -23.95
N LEU A 99 15.66 -2.82 -24.79
CA LEU A 99 14.30 -2.84 -24.29
C LEU A 99 13.83 -4.29 -24.12
N LEU A 100 13.35 -4.64 -22.93
CA LEU A 100 12.91 -5.99 -22.58
C LEU A 100 11.39 -6.04 -22.48
N ASP A 101 10.74 -6.57 -23.51
CA ASP A 101 9.29 -6.63 -23.61
C ASP A 101 8.72 -7.94 -23.04
N LEU A 102 7.92 -7.79 -21.98
CA LEU A 102 7.41 -8.90 -21.19
C LEU A 102 6.07 -9.45 -21.71
N LYS A 103 5.50 -8.93 -22.81
CA LYS A 103 4.16 -9.34 -23.28
C LYS A 103 4.04 -10.80 -23.70
N ARG A 104 5.14 -11.51 -23.95
CA ARG A 104 5.09 -12.98 -24.17
C ARG A 104 4.89 -13.78 -22.88
N LEU A 105 5.10 -13.18 -21.71
CA LEU A 105 4.69 -13.71 -20.42
C LEU A 105 3.21 -13.39 -20.19
N SER A 106 2.32 -14.00 -20.98
CA SER A 106 0.90 -13.66 -21.07
C SER A 106 -0.04 -14.77 -20.57
N ARG A 107 0.44 -15.69 -19.74
CA ARG A 107 -0.38 -16.80 -19.23
C ARG A 107 -1.08 -16.48 -17.91
N LEU A 108 -2.32 -16.92 -17.82
CA LEU A 108 -2.99 -17.19 -16.56
C LEU A 108 -2.58 -18.59 -16.10
N ARG A 109 -1.76 -18.70 -15.04
CA ARG A 109 -1.19 -19.98 -14.60
C ARG A 109 -2.19 -20.82 -13.80
N GLY A 110 -3.13 -20.19 -13.12
CA GLY A 110 -4.22 -20.87 -12.43
C GLY A 110 -5.09 -19.95 -11.59
N ILE A 111 -6.35 -20.35 -11.39
CA ILE A 111 -7.31 -19.69 -10.50
C ILE A 111 -7.60 -20.65 -9.34
N ASP A 112 -7.28 -20.23 -8.12
CA ASP A 112 -7.67 -20.91 -6.88
C ASP A 112 -8.96 -20.26 -6.36
N ALA A 113 -10.11 -20.82 -6.75
CA ALA A 113 -11.43 -20.31 -6.34
C ALA A 113 -11.67 -20.42 -4.82
N GLU A 114 -11.03 -21.40 -4.16
CA GLU A 114 -11.21 -21.65 -2.74
C GLU A 114 -10.46 -20.60 -1.90
N ARG A 115 -9.23 -20.28 -2.27
CA ARG A 115 -8.44 -19.20 -1.64
C ARG A 115 -8.71 -17.82 -2.23
N ARG A 116 -9.42 -17.76 -3.37
CA ARG A 116 -9.69 -16.56 -4.17
C ARG A 116 -8.41 -15.85 -4.59
N LEU A 117 -7.56 -16.61 -5.25
CA LEU A 117 -6.26 -16.16 -5.75
C LEU A 117 -6.14 -16.51 -7.23
N VAL A 118 -5.35 -15.72 -7.95
CA VAL A 118 -4.98 -16.00 -9.34
C VAL A 118 -3.48 -15.85 -9.51
N ASP A 119 -2.83 -16.85 -10.08
CA ASP A 119 -1.44 -16.78 -10.51
C ASP A 119 -1.39 -16.30 -11.96
N VAL A 120 -0.73 -15.16 -12.21
CA VAL A 120 -0.76 -14.46 -13.50
C VAL A 120 0.64 -13.97 -13.88
N GLU A 121 0.97 -14.05 -15.17
CA GLU A 121 2.22 -13.52 -15.71
C GLU A 121 2.17 -12.00 -15.97
N ALA A 122 3.32 -11.34 -15.87
CA ALA A 122 3.42 -9.88 -15.91
C ALA A 122 2.99 -9.22 -17.23
N GLY A 123 3.00 -9.96 -18.33
CA GLY A 123 2.62 -9.50 -19.67
C GLY A 123 1.12 -9.56 -19.95
N VAL A 124 0.31 -10.19 -19.08
CA VAL A 124 -1.15 -10.27 -19.26
C VAL A 124 -1.76 -8.87 -19.27
N ILE A 125 -2.58 -8.59 -20.29
CA ILE A 125 -3.32 -7.34 -20.45
C ILE A 125 -4.52 -7.33 -19.51
N GLY A 126 -4.83 -6.16 -18.95
CA GLY A 126 -5.90 -6.03 -17.95
C GLY A 126 -7.25 -6.55 -18.42
N GLU A 127 -7.68 -6.16 -19.62
CA GLU A 127 -8.96 -6.63 -20.19
C GLU A 127 -9.01 -8.16 -20.28
N ASP A 128 -7.94 -8.79 -20.78
CA ASP A 128 -7.88 -10.25 -20.92
C ASP A 128 -7.96 -10.95 -19.55
N LEU A 129 -7.31 -10.39 -18.52
CA LEU A 129 -7.39 -10.89 -17.15
C LEU A 129 -8.82 -10.83 -16.61
N GLU A 130 -9.48 -9.66 -16.68
CA GLU A 130 -10.82 -9.51 -16.12
C GLU A 130 -11.85 -10.35 -16.87
N GLN A 131 -11.78 -10.44 -18.20
CA GLN A 131 -12.67 -11.31 -18.98
C GLN A 131 -12.51 -12.78 -18.59
N ALA A 132 -11.26 -13.25 -18.41
CA ALA A 132 -11.01 -14.62 -17.95
C ALA A 132 -11.56 -14.85 -16.53
N LEU A 133 -11.37 -13.91 -15.60
CA LEU A 133 -11.87 -14.05 -14.23
C LEU A 133 -13.41 -14.04 -14.15
N LEU A 134 -14.07 -13.21 -14.96
CA LEU A 134 -15.53 -13.10 -15.00
C LEU A 134 -16.18 -14.42 -15.42
N GLN A 135 -15.56 -15.19 -16.32
CA GLN A 135 -16.04 -16.53 -16.71
C GLN A 135 -16.07 -17.52 -15.53
N HIS A 136 -15.27 -17.26 -14.50
CA HIS A 136 -15.23 -18.03 -13.25
C HIS A 136 -16.01 -17.37 -12.10
N GLY A 137 -16.77 -16.30 -12.37
CA GLY A 137 -17.56 -15.58 -11.34
C GLY A 137 -16.71 -14.69 -10.43
N PHE A 138 -15.50 -14.33 -10.84
CA PHE A 138 -14.58 -13.49 -10.07
C PHE A 138 -14.21 -12.20 -10.82
N THR A 139 -13.61 -11.27 -10.10
CA THR A 139 -12.95 -10.06 -10.62
C THR A 139 -11.72 -9.76 -9.76
N CYS A 140 -10.68 -9.17 -10.34
CA CYS A 140 -9.59 -8.60 -9.54
C CYS A 140 -9.99 -7.20 -9.03
N GLY A 141 -10.91 -6.52 -9.71
CA GLY A 141 -11.41 -5.19 -9.33
C GLY A 141 -10.46 -4.06 -9.72
N HIS A 142 -9.39 -4.36 -10.48
CA HIS A 142 -8.37 -3.40 -10.87
C HIS A 142 -8.63 -2.83 -12.26
N PHE A 143 -9.40 -1.75 -12.34
CA PHE A 143 -9.83 -1.14 -13.61
C PHE A 143 -9.16 0.21 -13.88
N PRO A 144 -7.86 0.28 -14.24
CA PRO A 144 -7.22 1.55 -14.61
C PRO A 144 -7.82 2.11 -15.89
N SER A 145 -7.70 3.43 -16.12
CA SER A 145 -8.17 4.06 -17.37
C SER A 145 -7.49 3.50 -18.63
N SER A 146 -6.31 2.88 -18.47
CA SER A 146 -5.52 2.22 -19.51
C SER A 146 -5.81 0.71 -19.63
N MET A 147 -6.99 0.24 -19.22
CA MET A 147 -7.34 -1.19 -19.14
C MET A 147 -6.98 -2.01 -20.38
N TYR A 148 -7.23 -1.45 -21.57
CA TYR A 148 -7.01 -2.11 -22.86
C TYR A 148 -5.55 -2.10 -23.34
N CYS A 149 -4.67 -1.35 -22.68
CA CYS A 149 -3.29 -1.15 -23.12
C CYS A 149 -2.28 -1.16 -21.96
N SER A 150 -2.63 -1.72 -20.81
CA SER A 150 -1.75 -1.87 -19.66
C SER A 150 -1.70 -3.34 -19.22
N SER A 151 -0.54 -3.75 -18.69
CA SER A 151 -0.32 -5.12 -18.24
C SER A 151 -0.19 -5.22 -16.72
N VAL A 152 -0.42 -6.41 -16.15
CA VAL A 152 -0.30 -6.68 -14.71
C VAL A 152 1.06 -6.26 -14.16
N GLY A 153 2.14 -6.58 -14.86
CA GLY A 153 3.50 -6.18 -14.50
C GLY A 153 3.68 -4.67 -14.49
N GLY A 154 3.06 -3.97 -15.45
CA GLY A 154 3.02 -2.51 -15.49
C GLY A 154 2.32 -1.92 -14.27
N TRP A 155 1.16 -2.47 -13.88
CA TRP A 155 0.43 -2.03 -12.69
C TRP A 155 1.29 -2.15 -11.42
N LEU A 156 1.93 -3.29 -11.22
CA LEU A 156 2.81 -3.54 -10.08
C LEU A 156 4.06 -2.64 -10.12
N ALA A 157 4.65 -2.45 -11.29
CA ALA A 157 5.83 -1.61 -11.46
C ALA A 157 5.57 -0.13 -11.17
N THR A 158 4.38 0.40 -11.50
CA THR A 158 4.04 1.82 -11.29
C THR A 158 3.21 2.08 -10.03
N ARG A 159 2.83 1.02 -9.30
CA ARG A 159 1.90 1.08 -8.17
C ARG A 159 0.54 1.68 -8.59
N GLY A 160 0.02 1.15 -9.68
CA GLY A 160 -1.19 1.62 -10.34
C GLY A 160 -2.44 1.58 -9.45
N ALA A 161 -3.39 2.45 -9.77
CA ALA A 161 -4.71 2.51 -9.16
C ALA A 161 -5.80 2.29 -10.21
N GLY A 162 -6.79 1.45 -9.87
CA GLY A 162 -7.98 1.26 -10.69
C GLY A 162 -9.07 2.24 -10.30
N GLN A 163 -9.97 2.58 -11.23
CA GLN A 163 -11.11 3.49 -11.01
C GLN A 163 -12.07 3.01 -9.91
N MET A 164 -11.96 1.75 -9.49
CA MET A 164 -12.74 1.11 -8.43
C MET A 164 -11.94 0.86 -7.13
N SER A 165 -10.80 1.52 -6.96
CA SER A 165 -9.85 1.26 -5.86
C SER A 165 -10.38 1.57 -4.47
N THR A 166 -11.43 2.38 -4.33
CA THR A 166 -12.05 2.67 -3.04
C THR A 166 -12.69 1.40 -2.43
N LEU A 167 -13.24 0.51 -3.26
CA LEU A 167 -13.79 -0.78 -2.82
C LEU A 167 -12.72 -1.88 -2.78
N TYR A 168 -12.04 -2.12 -3.91
CA TYR A 168 -11.15 -3.29 -4.08
C TYR A 168 -9.71 -3.05 -3.61
N GLY A 169 -9.32 -1.79 -3.43
CA GLY A 169 -7.94 -1.41 -3.16
C GLY A 169 -7.12 -1.13 -4.43
N LYS A 170 -5.90 -0.67 -4.22
CA LYS A 170 -4.92 -0.48 -5.31
C LYS A 170 -4.15 -1.78 -5.55
N ILE A 171 -3.26 -1.79 -6.55
CA ILE A 171 -2.54 -3.02 -6.92
C ILE A 171 -1.71 -3.60 -5.76
N GLU A 172 -1.16 -2.76 -4.87
CA GLU A 172 -0.43 -3.18 -3.68
C GLU A 172 -1.29 -3.90 -2.64
N ASP A 173 -2.61 -3.66 -2.67
CA ASP A 173 -3.58 -4.33 -1.79
C ASP A 173 -3.97 -5.69 -2.38
N LEU A 174 -3.97 -5.82 -3.71
CA LEU A 174 -4.38 -7.01 -4.44
C LEU A 174 -3.27 -8.05 -4.51
N VAL A 175 -2.00 -7.64 -4.56
CA VAL A 175 -0.87 -8.58 -4.61
C VAL A 175 -0.71 -9.38 -3.31
N SER A 176 -0.69 -10.70 -3.45
CA SER A 176 -0.46 -11.66 -2.35
C SER A 176 0.92 -12.30 -2.43
N GLU A 177 1.50 -12.39 -3.62
CA GLU A 177 2.88 -12.81 -3.88
C GLU A 177 3.37 -12.12 -5.17
N LEU A 178 4.63 -11.71 -5.21
CA LEU A 178 5.24 -11.02 -6.34
C LEU A 178 6.52 -11.76 -6.78
N GLY A 179 6.60 -12.15 -8.04
CA GLY A 179 7.78 -12.73 -8.66
C GLY A 179 8.63 -11.67 -9.36
N ILE A 180 9.91 -11.58 -8.98
CA ILE A 180 10.83 -10.54 -9.48
C ILE A 180 12.17 -11.14 -9.91
N VAL A 181 12.74 -10.60 -10.99
CA VAL A 181 14.13 -10.85 -11.42
C VAL A 181 14.99 -9.63 -11.08
N THR A 182 16.01 -9.81 -10.25
CA THR A 182 16.96 -8.75 -9.85
C THR A 182 18.07 -8.57 -10.90
N GLY A 183 18.89 -7.53 -10.78
CA GLY A 183 19.92 -7.16 -11.77
C GLY A 183 21.09 -8.14 -11.89
N ASP A 184 21.23 -9.07 -10.94
CA ASP A 184 22.09 -10.25 -11.04
C ASP A 184 21.42 -11.44 -11.79
N GLY A 185 20.17 -11.27 -12.23
CA GLY A 185 19.33 -12.27 -12.86
C GLY A 185 18.79 -13.33 -11.90
N ALA A 186 18.80 -13.12 -10.59
CA ALA A 186 18.15 -14.03 -9.65
C ALA A 186 16.63 -13.80 -9.66
N TYR A 187 15.85 -14.89 -9.79
CA TYR A 187 14.40 -14.86 -9.59
C TYR A 187 14.07 -15.17 -8.13
N ARG A 188 13.17 -14.40 -7.53
CA ARG A 188 12.59 -14.70 -6.21
C ARG A 188 11.13 -14.31 -6.15
N THR A 189 10.38 -15.00 -5.29
CA THR A 189 9.05 -14.58 -4.88
C THR A 189 9.09 -13.87 -3.53
N VAL A 190 8.29 -12.81 -3.40
CA VAL A 190 8.08 -12.09 -2.13
C VAL A 190 6.61 -12.11 -1.75
N PRO A 191 6.27 -12.34 -0.48
CA PRO A 191 4.89 -12.27 -0.01
C PRO A 191 4.38 -10.82 -0.06
N GLY A 192 3.15 -10.63 -0.53
CA GLY A 192 2.52 -9.34 -0.79
C GLY A 192 2.25 -8.50 0.45
N ARG A 193 1.99 -9.17 1.59
CA ARG A 193 1.91 -8.52 2.91
C ARG A 193 3.05 -8.99 3.79
N PRO A 194 3.72 -8.08 4.52
CA PRO A 194 4.57 -8.48 5.63
C PRO A 194 3.67 -9.18 6.66
N GLY A 195 3.73 -10.50 6.75
CA GLY A 195 3.19 -11.16 7.93
C GLY A 195 3.98 -10.65 9.13
N ARG A 196 3.32 -10.10 10.18
CA ARG A 196 4.01 -9.74 11.43
C ARG A 196 4.89 -10.92 11.87
N GLY A 197 6.20 -10.66 12.02
CA GLY A 197 7.22 -11.69 12.25
C GLY A 197 8.14 -12.03 11.07
N ARG A 198 7.78 -11.61 9.84
CA ARG A 198 8.51 -11.89 8.58
C ARG A 198 9.43 -10.77 8.09
N GLY A 199 9.72 -9.77 8.94
CA GLY A 199 10.70 -8.72 8.64
C GLY A 199 10.12 -7.61 7.75
N PRO A 200 10.97 -6.77 7.13
CA PRO A 200 10.56 -5.69 6.23
C PRO A 200 9.60 -6.16 5.12
N GLY A 201 8.66 -5.29 4.75
CA GLY A 201 7.70 -5.54 3.67
C GLY A 201 8.33 -5.44 2.27
N PHE A 202 9.16 -6.39 1.86
CA PHE A 202 9.87 -6.35 0.57
C PHE A 202 8.95 -6.20 -0.64
N CYS A 203 7.75 -6.80 -0.65
CA CYS A 203 6.81 -6.56 -1.75
C CYS A 203 6.46 -5.07 -1.87
N GLN A 204 6.30 -4.36 -0.75
CA GLN A 204 5.94 -2.96 -0.74
C GLN A 204 7.13 -2.03 -1.08
N LEU A 205 8.37 -2.50 -0.88
CA LEU A 205 9.60 -1.86 -1.35
C LEU A 205 9.85 -2.05 -2.85
N LEU A 206 9.29 -3.11 -3.45
CA LEU A 206 9.49 -3.47 -4.87
C LEU A 206 8.33 -3.04 -5.78
N VAL A 207 7.10 -3.04 -5.27
CA VAL A 207 5.95 -2.44 -5.95
C VAL A 207 6.16 -0.93 -6.08
N GLY A 208 5.95 -0.38 -7.27
CA GLY A 208 6.28 1.01 -7.58
C GLY A 208 7.75 1.25 -7.93
N SER A 209 8.58 0.20 -8.08
CA SER A 209 10.01 0.36 -8.42
C SER A 209 10.26 0.76 -9.88
N GLU A 210 9.26 0.74 -10.74
CA GLU A 210 9.35 1.07 -12.18
C GLU A 210 10.49 0.32 -12.90
N GLY A 211 10.79 -0.90 -12.45
CA GLY A 211 11.89 -1.68 -13.01
C GLY A 211 13.27 -1.33 -12.48
N ALA A 212 13.43 -0.32 -11.62
CA ALA A 212 14.72 0.13 -11.11
C ALA A 212 15.36 -0.84 -10.10
N PHE A 213 14.54 -1.63 -9.39
CA PHE A 213 14.99 -2.58 -8.36
C PHE A 213 14.74 -4.05 -8.75
N GLY A 214 14.29 -4.29 -9.97
CA GLY A 214 13.97 -5.63 -10.44
C GLY A 214 12.81 -5.62 -11.44
N ILE A 215 12.72 -6.69 -12.20
CA ILE A 215 11.74 -6.88 -13.27
C ILE A 215 10.62 -7.78 -12.74
N VAL A 216 9.41 -7.25 -12.66
CA VAL A 216 8.21 -8.04 -12.31
C VAL A 216 7.92 -9.02 -13.44
N THR A 217 7.86 -10.32 -13.12
CA THR A 217 7.67 -11.39 -14.12
C THR A 217 6.37 -12.15 -13.95
N ASP A 218 5.90 -12.29 -12.71
CA ASP A 218 4.61 -12.87 -12.37
C ASP A 218 4.12 -12.38 -11.00
N ALA A 219 2.85 -12.60 -10.71
CA ALA A 219 2.24 -12.27 -9.43
C ALA A 219 1.09 -13.23 -9.10
N ARG A 220 0.83 -13.38 -7.80
CA ARG A 220 -0.43 -13.94 -7.30
C ARG A 220 -1.31 -12.82 -6.79
N LEU A 221 -2.47 -12.60 -7.41
CA LEU A 221 -3.42 -11.53 -7.06
C LEU A 221 -4.63 -12.08 -6.31
N ARG A 222 -5.20 -11.27 -5.41
CA ARG A 222 -6.46 -11.53 -4.73
C ARG A 222 -7.64 -11.30 -5.66
N LEU A 223 -8.66 -12.15 -5.51
CA LEU A 223 -9.90 -12.12 -6.26
C LEU A 223 -11.09 -11.77 -5.36
N HIS A 224 -12.05 -11.10 -5.96
CA HIS A 224 -13.35 -10.78 -5.39
C HIS A 224 -14.45 -11.48 -6.19
N PRO A 225 -15.60 -11.84 -5.58
CA PRO A 225 -16.76 -12.27 -6.34
C PRO A 225 -17.18 -11.18 -7.32
N ALA A 226 -17.64 -11.58 -8.50
CA ALA A 226 -18.33 -10.67 -9.40
C ALA A 226 -19.54 -10.04 -8.68
N ALA A 227 -19.78 -8.74 -8.92
CA ALA A 227 -20.85 -8.01 -8.25
C ALA A 227 -22.23 -8.53 -8.65
N GLU A 228 -23.09 -8.80 -7.66
CA GLU A 228 -24.50 -9.19 -7.86
C GLU A 228 -25.35 -7.99 -8.31
N ALA A 229 -25.06 -6.81 -7.78
CA ALA A 229 -25.78 -5.58 -8.05
C ALA A 229 -24.84 -4.37 -8.17
N ARG A 230 -25.30 -3.37 -8.94
CA ARG A 230 -24.70 -2.04 -9.06
C ARG A 230 -25.76 -0.96 -8.85
N ARG A 231 -25.41 0.07 -8.09
CA ARG A 231 -26.24 1.24 -7.79
C ARG A 231 -25.49 2.50 -8.21
N PHE A 232 -26.16 3.40 -8.92
CA PHE A 232 -25.53 4.56 -9.58
C PHE A 232 -26.18 5.84 -9.09
N ARG A 233 -25.39 6.81 -8.62
CA ARG A 233 -25.90 8.13 -8.21
C ARG A 233 -24.97 9.25 -8.68
N ALA A 234 -25.57 10.33 -9.16
CA ALA A 234 -24.89 11.58 -9.42
C ALA A 234 -25.46 12.66 -8.50
N LEU A 235 -24.59 13.36 -7.78
CA LEU A 235 -24.96 14.42 -6.85
C LEU A 235 -24.34 15.74 -7.28
N ARG A 236 -25.05 16.85 -7.08
CA ARG A 236 -24.56 18.21 -7.38
C ARG A 236 -24.39 19.02 -6.10
N PHE A 237 -23.27 19.75 -6.03
CA PHE A 237 -22.92 20.66 -4.94
C PHE A 237 -22.80 22.10 -5.44
N SER A 238 -23.13 23.04 -4.55
CA SER A 238 -23.03 24.48 -4.81
C SER A 238 -21.59 24.98 -4.92
N SER A 239 -20.64 24.27 -4.29
CA SER A 239 -19.20 24.56 -4.39
C SER A 239 -18.33 23.31 -4.24
N LEU A 240 -17.08 23.41 -4.71
CA LEU A 240 -16.12 22.32 -4.62
C LEU A 240 -15.83 21.91 -3.17
N LYS A 241 -15.79 22.87 -2.24
CA LYS A 241 -15.54 22.59 -0.81
C LYS A 241 -16.63 21.71 -0.21
N HIS A 242 -17.91 21.95 -0.55
CA HIS A 242 -19.01 21.08 -0.12
C HIS A 242 -18.90 19.68 -0.72
N GLY A 243 -18.49 19.57 -1.99
CA GLY A 243 -18.24 18.28 -2.63
C GLY A 243 -17.11 17.49 -1.96
N ILE A 244 -15.98 18.15 -1.64
CA ILE A 244 -14.85 17.54 -0.92
C ILE A 244 -15.29 17.05 0.46
N ASP A 245 -16.01 17.90 1.20
CA ASP A 245 -16.56 17.56 2.51
C ASP A 245 -17.51 16.36 2.45
N ALA A 246 -18.38 16.31 1.44
CA ALA A 246 -19.28 15.20 1.21
C ALA A 246 -18.52 13.88 0.99
N VAL A 247 -17.53 13.87 0.09
CA VAL A 247 -16.70 12.67 -0.15
C VAL A 247 -16.02 12.21 1.14
N ARG A 248 -15.43 13.14 1.89
CA ARG A 248 -14.80 12.86 3.18
C ARG A 248 -15.78 12.26 4.20
N ARG A 249 -16.97 12.87 4.35
CA ARG A 249 -18.03 12.38 5.26
C ARG A 249 -18.48 10.97 4.90
N LEU A 250 -18.69 10.67 3.62
CA LEU A 250 -19.07 9.33 3.16
C LEU A 250 -18.02 8.28 3.54
N LEU A 251 -16.73 8.55 3.27
CA LEU A 251 -15.66 7.58 3.53
C LEU A 251 -15.36 7.42 5.02
N GLN A 252 -15.40 8.51 5.79
CA GLN A 252 -15.24 8.46 7.25
C GLN A 252 -16.48 7.89 7.95
N ALA A 253 -17.62 7.80 7.27
CA ALA A 253 -18.78 7.03 7.72
C ALA A 253 -18.65 5.52 7.47
N GLY A 254 -17.58 5.09 6.79
CA GLY A 254 -17.28 3.68 6.53
C GLY A 254 -17.88 3.14 5.22
N LEU A 255 -18.48 3.99 4.39
CA LEU A 255 -18.94 3.57 3.05
C LEU A 255 -17.73 3.29 2.16
N ARG A 256 -17.86 2.27 1.28
CA ARG A 256 -16.83 1.94 0.28
C ARG A 256 -17.44 1.87 -1.12
N PRO A 257 -17.90 3.01 -1.69
CA PRO A 257 -18.33 3.00 -3.08
C PRO A 257 -17.19 2.46 -3.96
N ALA A 258 -17.54 1.67 -4.97
CA ALA A 258 -16.59 1.26 -5.99
C ALA A 258 -16.01 2.50 -6.67
N VAL A 259 -16.88 3.40 -7.15
CA VAL A 259 -16.47 4.67 -7.79
C VAL A 259 -16.88 5.84 -6.92
N VAL A 260 -15.93 6.74 -6.68
CA VAL A 260 -16.15 8.05 -6.08
C VAL A 260 -15.34 9.08 -6.86
N ARG A 261 -16.03 9.95 -7.62
CA ARG A 261 -15.38 10.98 -8.44
C ARG A 261 -16.07 12.31 -8.38
N LEU A 262 -15.37 13.31 -7.83
CA LEU A 262 -15.85 14.68 -7.74
C LEU A 262 -15.18 15.52 -8.82
N TYR A 263 -15.97 16.17 -9.66
CA TYR A 263 -15.50 17.08 -10.69
C TYR A 263 -15.61 18.52 -10.21
N ASP A 264 -14.60 19.35 -10.48
CA ASP A 264 -14.72 20.79 -10.24
C ASP A 264 -15.82 21.41 -11.12
N ALA A 265 -16.12 22.69 -10.91
CA ALA A 265 -17.22 23.33 -11.61
C ALA A 265 -17.06 23.33 -13.14
N ILE A 266 -15.83 23.45 -13.65
CA ILE A 266 -15.55 23.51 -15.10
C ILE A 266 -15.63 22.11 -15.69
N ASP A 267 -14.96 21.15 -15.07
CA ASP A 267 -14.99 19.75 -15.46
C ASP A 267 -16.41 19.17 -15.39
N SER A 268 -17.24 19.64 -14.45
CA SER A 268 -18.65 19.29 -14.33
C SER A 268 -19.48 19.76 -15.53
N VAL A 269 -19.18 20.94 -16.09
CA VAL A 269 -19.82 21.40 -17.33
C VAL A 269 -19.45 20.46 -18.48
N ILE A 270 -18.18 20.09 -18.62
CA ILE A 270 -17.70 19.15 -19.65
C ILE A 270 -18.38 17.79 -19.52
N LEU A 271 -18.45 17.26 -18.29
CA LEU A 271 -19.11 15.99 -17.99
C LEU A 271 -20.59 15.98 -18.39
N ARG A 272 -21.30 17.09 -18.19
CA ARG A 272 -22.73 17.21 -18.54
C ARG A 272 -22.93 17.35 -20.06
N MET A 273 -22.07 18.10 -20.74
CA MET A 273 -22.17 18.41 -22.19
C MET A 273 -21.87 17.23 -23.13
N GLY A 274 -21.25 16.15 -22.65
CA GLY A 274 -20.98 14.95 -23.46
C GLY A 274 -22.26 14.37 -24.07
N SER A 275 -22.53 14.71 -25.34
CA SER A 275 -23.70 14.31 -26.13
C SER A 275 -23.30 13.32 -27.23
N VAL A 276 -24.27 12.51 -27.66
CA VAL A 276 -24.18 11.41 -28.64
C VAL A 276 -23.72 11.92 -30.00
N GLU A 277 -22.63 11.37 -30.55
CA GLU A 277 -22.54 11.28 -32.01
C GLU A 277 -23.50 10.17 -32.45
N SER A 278 -24.55 10.54 -33.20
CA SER A 278 -25.45 9.59 -33.84
C SER A 278 -24.68 8.63 -34.73
N GLU A 279 -25.21 7.40 -34.91
CA GLU A 279 -24.65 6.40 -35.81
C GLU A 279 -24.21 7.03 -37.14
N PRO A 280 -23.02 6.65 -37.65
CA PRO A 280 -22.51 7.21 -38.88
C PRO A 280 -23.48 6.89 -40.03
N ALA A 281 -23.90 7.95 -40.74
CA ALA A 281 -24.69 7.79 -41.96
C ALA A 281 -23.90 6.91 -42.97
N PRO A 282 -24.56 6.07 -43.78
CA PRO A 282 -23.89 5.21 -44.75
C PRO A 282 -22.89 5.99 -45.61
N ALA A 283 -21.68 5.44 -45.74
CA ALA A 283 -20.59 6.05 -46.49
C ALA A 283 -21.04 6.35 -47.94
N GLY A 284 -20.84 7.59 -48.38
CA GLY A 284 -21.18 8.04 -49.74
C GLY A 284 -22.52 8.78 -49.89
N SER A 285 -23.37 8.85 -48.87
CA SER A 285 -24.63 9.62 -48.94
C SER A 285 -24.41 11.14 -49.04
N LEU A 286 -25.32 11.86 -49.72
CA LEU A 286 -25.32 13.33 -49.79
C LEU A 286 -25.37 13.96 -48.39
N ALA A 287 -26.10 13.32 -47.46
CA ALA A 287 -26.15 13.69 -46.05
C ALA A 287 -24.79 13.52 -45.35
N ALA A 288 -24.04 12.45 -45.64
CA ALA A 288 -22.69 12.25 -45.10
C ALA A 288 -21.70 13.31 -45.63
N ARG A 289 -21.79 13.70 -46.91
CA ARG A 289 -20.94 14.75 -47.51
C ARG A 289 -21.24 16.13 -46.93
N LEU A 290 -22.52 16.51 -46.82
CA LEU A 290 -22.93 17.78 -46.20
C LEU A 290 -22.60 17.83 -44.70
N LYS A 291 -22.78 16.72 -43.97
CA LYS A 291 -22.39 16.58 -42.55
C LYS A 291 -20.86 16.64 -42.40
N ALA A 292 -20.09 16.11 -43.34
CA ALA A 292 -18.62 16.19 -43.35
C ALA A 292 -18.11 17.61 -43.64
N THR A 293 -18.68 18.30 -44.63
CA THR A 293 -18.33 19.71 -44.93
C THR A 293 -18.74 20.64 -43.78
N GLY A 294 -19.92 20.44 -43.19
CA GLY A 294 -20.37 21.16 -42.01
C GLY A 294 -19.52 20.88 -40.77
N LYS A 295 -19.17 19.60 -40.51
CA LYS A 295 -18.22 19.22 -39.45
C LYS A 295 -16.85 19.85 -39.69
N ALA A 296 -16.32 19.89 -40.92
CA ALA A 296 -15.03 20.50 -41.22
C ALA A 296 -15.02 22.02 -40.98
N LEU A 297 -16.10 22.72 -41.34
CA LEU A 297 -16.25 24.16 -41.09
C LEU A 297 -16.35 24.46 -39.58
N VAL A 298 -17.20 23.71 -38.86
CA VAL A 298 -17.34 23.81 -37.39
C VAL A 298 -16.04 23.42 -36.69
N HIS A 299 -15.33 22.41 -37.18
CA HIS A 299 -14.04 21.98 -36.66
C HIS A 299 -12.97 23.07 -36.87
N GLY A 300 -12.93 23.71 -38.04
CA GLY A 300 -11.99 24.82 -38.31
C GLY A 300 -12.29 26.09 -37.50
N VAL A 301 -13.56 26.37 -37.20
CA VAL A 301 -13.95 27.45 -36.27
C VAL A 301 -13.60 27.09 -34.83
N ARG A 302 -13.88 25.84 -34.41
CA ARG A 302 -13.56 25.31 -33.09
C ARG A 302 -12.05 25.27 -32.85
N GLN A 303 -11.25 24.85 -33.84
CA GLN A 303 -9.78 24.87 -33.78
C GLN A 303 -9.24 26.30 -33.62
N ARG A 304 -9.79 27.28 -34.36
CA ARG A 304 -9.40 28.70 -34.21
C ARG A 304 -9.75 29.27 -32.83
N ALA A 305 -10.95 28.98 -32.33
CA ALA A 305 -11.37 29.38 -30.99
C ALA A 305 -10.51 28.72 -29.89
N THR A 306 -10.24 27.42 -30.02
CA THR A 306 -9.34 26.68 -29.11
C THR A 306 -7.94 27.28 -29.16
N ARG A 307 -7.39 27.58 -30.34
CA ARG A 307 -6.06 28.21 -30.46
C ARG A 307 -5.99 29.58 -29.79
N GLN A 308 -6.98 30.45 -29.99
CA GLN A 308 -7.04 31.76 -29.32
C GLN A 308 -7.15 31.63 -27.79
N LEU A 309 -7.91 30.64 -27.29
CA LEU A 309 -8.00 30.35 -25.86
C LEU A 309 -6.64 29.90 -25.29
N LEU A 310 -5.93 29.04 -26.03
CA LEU A 310 -4.61 28.54 -25.64
C LEU A 310 -3.54 29.65 -25.65
N GLU A 311 -3.61 30.60 -26.57
CA GLU A 311 -2.65 31.72 -26.65
C GLU A 311 -2.81 32.76 -25.52
N ARG A 312 -3.95 32.78 -24.81
CA ARG A 312 -4.24 33.73 -23.71
C ARG A 312 -4.86 33.05 -22.48
N PRO A 313 -4.16 32.14 -21.79
CA PRO A 313 -4.72 31.34 -20.69
C PRO A 313 -5.03 32.15 -19.42
N ALA A 314 -4.41 33.31 -19.24
CA ALA A 314 -4.60 34.16 -18.05
C ALA A 314 -6.03 34.70 -17.92
N TYR A 315 -6.66 35.10 -19.03
CA TYR A 315 -8.01 35.66 -19.04
C TYR A 315 -9.07 34.64 -18.59
N PRO A 316 -9.21 33.44 -19.20
CA PRO A 316 -10.19 32.46 -18.77
C PRO A 316 -9.93 31.99 -17.33
N ASN A 317 -8.68 31.71 -16.94
CA ASN A 317 -8.40 31.25 -15.56
C ASN A 317 -8.77 32.31 -14.51
N THR A 318 -8.39 33.58 -14.70
CA THR A 318 -8.70 34.63 -13.71
C THR A 318 -10.18 34.96 -13.63
N THR A 319 -10.91 34.88 -14.75
CA THR A 319 -12.38 35.00 -14.75
C THR A 319 -13.01 33.81 -14.04
N LEU A 320 -12.59 32.58 -14.35
CA LEU A 320 -13.11 31.35 -13.76
C LEU A 320 -12.85 31.28 -12.25
N ASP A 321 -11.66 31.69 -11.79
CA ASP A 321 -11.31 31.72 -10.36
C ASP A 321 -12.15 32.71 -9.54
N ARG A 322 -12.75 33.72 -10.19
CA ARG A 322 -13.58 34.75 -9.55
C ARG A 322 -15.08 34.42 -9.61
N LEU A 323 -15.49 33.47 -10.45
CA LEU A 323 -16.90 33.10 -10.59
C LEU A 323 -17.28 32.09 -9.49
N PRO A 324 -18.41 32.29 -8.79
CA PRO A 324 -18.94 31.27 -7.90
C PRO A 324 -19.27 29.98 -8.68
N ASP A 325 -18.91 28.82 -8.15
CA ASP A 325 -19.17 27.51 -8.76
C ASP A 325 -20.65 27.32 -9.17
N ALA A 326 -21.58 27.89 -8.40
CA ALA A 326 -23.01 27.88 -8.70
C ALA A 326 -23.37 28.52 -10.05
N VAL A 327 -22.62 29.54 -10.49
CA VAL A 327 -22.81 30.20 -11.80
C VAL A 327 -22.44 29.25 -12.95
N LEU A 328 -21.48 28.35 -12.72
CA LEU A 328 -21.09 27.29 -13.67
C LEU A 328 -21.96 26.02 -13.53
N GLY A 329 -23.06 26.08 -12.77
CA GLY A 329 -23.96 24.96 -12.54
C GLY A 329 -23.46 23.95 -11.50
N GLY A 330 -22.52 24.33 -10.65
CA GLY A 330 -22.03 23.55 -9.51
C GLY A 330 -21.11 22.37 -9.87
N CYS A 331 -20.60 21.72 -8.83
CA CYS A 331 -19.70 20.57 -8.91
C CYS A 331 -20.50 19.26 -8.88
N VAL A 332 -20.08 18.24 -9.65
CA VAL A 332 -20.76 16.94 -9.74
C VAL A 332 -19.92 15.83 -9.12
N LEU A 333 -20.53 15.05 -8.24
CA LEU A 333 -20.01 13.82 -7.68
C LEU A 333 -20.68 12.62 -8.34
N VAL A 334 -19.89 11.68 -8.85
CA VAL A 334 -20.34 10.38 -9.34
C VAL A 334 -20.04 9.32 -8.28
N LEU A 335 -21.07 8.56 -7.90
CA LEU A 335 -21.01 7.43 -6.99
C LEU A 335 -21.49 6.16 -7.69
N VAL A 336 -20.73 5.07 -7.50
CA VAL A 336 -21.17 3.72 -7.86
C VAL A 336 -20.91 2.80 -6.68
N PHE A 337 -21.94 2.13 -6.20
CA PHE A 337 -21.84 1.04 -5.23
C PHE A 337 -21.99 -0.29 -5.96
N GLU A 338 -21.13 -1.25 -5.68
CA GLU A 338 -21.26 -2.60 -6.25
C GLU A 338 -20.92 -3.67 -5.23
N GLY A 339 -21.59 -4.82 -5.35
CA GLY A 339 -21.48 -5.93 -4.40
C GLY A 339 -22.81 -6.65 -4.28
N ARG A 340 -23.14 -7.08 -3.06
CA ARG A 340 -24.43 -7.72 -2.74
C ARG A 340 -25.57 -6.72 -2.71
N THR A 341 -26.73 -7.12 -3.22
CA THR A 341 -27.93 -6.28 -3.32
C THR A 341 -28.26 -5.56 -2.00
N GLY A 342 -28.44 -6.30 -0.89
CA GLY A 342 -28.83 -5.71 0.39
C GLY A 342 -27.80 -4.75 1.01
N VAL A 343 -26.50 -4.97 0.75
CA VAL A 343 -25.43 -4.08 1.23
C VAL A 343 -25.37 -2.81 0.38
N THR A 344 -25.39 -2.95 -0.95
CA THR A 344 -25.33 -1.80 -1.87
C THR A 344 -26.54 -0.86 -1.73
N GLU A 345 -27.73 -1.38 -1.42
CA GLU A 345 -28.91 -0.58 -1.11
C GLU A 345 -28.78 0.19 0.21
N ALA A 346 -28.19 -0.44 1.23
CA ALA A 346 -27.94 0.23 2.50
C ALA A 346 -26.85 1.32 2.38
N GLU A 347 -25.80 1.07 1.59
CA GLU A 347 -24.76 2.06 1.30
C GLU A 347 -25.31 3.25 0.51
N GLU A 348 -26.10 3.00 -0.53
CA GLU A 348 -26.75 4.06 -1.32
C GLU A 348 -27.70 4.91 -0.46
N ARG A 349 -28.58 4.28 0.30
CA ARG A 349 -29.52 5.00 1.18
C ARG A 349 -28.76 5.86 2.19
N LEU A 350 -27.77 5.29 2.88
CA LEU A 350 -26.96 6.04 3.84
C LEU A 350 -26.20 7.20 3.18
N ALA A 351 -25.71 7.03 1.94
CA ALA A 351 -25.05 8.11 1.22
C ALA A 351 -25.98 9.29 0.93
N LEU A 352 -27.22 9.01 0.50
CA LEU A 352 -28.23 10.03 0.26
C LEU A 352 -28.68 10.71 1.55
N ASP A 353 -28.92 9.93 2.62
CA ASP A 353 -29.31 10.47 3.93
C ASP A 353 -28.23 11.39 4.52
N LEU A 354 -26.96 11.00 4.40
CA LEU A 354 -25.83 11.80 4.89
C LEU A 354 -25.65 13.13 4.15
N LEU A 355 -26.18 13.26 2.94
CA LEU A 355 -25.94 14.39 2.04
C LEU A 355 -27.22 15.14 1.64
N ALA A 356 -28.38 14.77 2.21
CA ALA A 356 -29.69 15.33 1.86
C ALA A 356 -29.78 16.86 2.07
N ASP A 357 -29.00 17.39 3.02
CA ASP A 357 -28.93 18.80 3.37
C ASP A 357 -27.96 19.62 2.51
N THR A 358 -27.05 18.96 1.79
CA THR A 358 -25.88 19.58 1.15
C THR A 358 -25.79 19.33 -0.35
N ALA A 359 -26.51 18.34 -0.88
CA ALA A 359 -26.46 17.93 -2.27
C ALA A 359 -27.84 17.94 -2.95
N THR A 360 -27.87 18.28 -4.23
CA THR A 360 -29.02 17.96 -5.10
C THR A 360 -28.79 16.59 -5.75
N ASP A 361 -29.72 15.65 -5.58
CA ASP A 361 -29.68 14.38 -6.30
C ASP A 361 -30.05 14.59 -7.79
N LEU A 362 -29.17 14.15 -8.68
CA LEU A 362 -29.38 14.16 -10.14
C LEU A 362 -29.79 12.77 -10.68
N GLY A 363 -29.91 11.77 -9.81
CA GLY A 363 -30.29 10.41 -10.15
C GLY A 363 -29.18 9.60 -10.83
N GLU A 364 -29.58 8.52 -11.49
CA GLU A 364 -28.67 7.53 -12.08
C GLU A 364 -28.10 7.86 -13.48
N PRO A 365 -28.84 8.49 -14.41
CA PRO A 365 -28.45 8.53 -15.82
C PRO A 365 -27.04 9.07 -16.08
N LEU A 366 -26.65 10.14 -15.36
CA LEU A 366 -25.33 10.74 -15.50
C LEU A 366 -24.21 9.81 -15.03
N ALA A 367 -24.40 9.13 -13.90
CA ALA A 367 -23.45 8.18 -13.34
C ALA A 367 -23.32 6.92 -14.20
N ARG A 368 -24.43 6.41 -14.77
CA ARG A 368 -24.43 5.28 -15.72
C ARG A 368 -23.67 5.62 -16.99
N ARG A 369 -23.97 6.78 -17.59
CA ARG A 369 -23.25 7.28 -18.78
C ARG A 369 -21.75 7.43 -18.51
N TRP A 370 -21.40 7.99 -17.35
CA TRP A 370 -20.01 8.11 -16.93
C TRP A 370 -19.34 6.73 -16.88
N TYR A 371 -20.00 5.74 -16.28
CA TYR A 371 -19.46 4.39 -16.12
C TYR A 371 -19.22 3.71 -17.47
N GLU A 372 -20.14 3.83 -18.42
CA GLU A 372 -20.02 3.26 -19.76
C GLU A 372 -18.89 3.94 -20.57
N GLN A 373 -18.67 5.24 -20.38
CA GLN A 373 -17.73 6.03 -21.17
C GLN A 373 -16.36 6.24 -20.50
N ARG A 374 -16.11 5.62 -19.34
CA ARG A 374 -14.93 5.88 -18.50
C ARG A 374 -13.58 5.63 -19.17
N TYR A 375 -13.54 4.87 -20.26
CA TYR A 375 -12.32 4.61 -21.06
C TYR A 375 -12.18 5.51 -22.31
N ALA A 376 -13.18 6.33 -22.63
CA ALA A 376 -13.20 7.14 -23.86
C ALA A 376 -12.48 8.51 -23.75
N ILE A 377 -11.75 8.78 -22.66
CA ILE A 377 -11.18 10.11 -22.39
C ILE A 377 -9.93 10.35 -23.25
N SER A 378 -9.03 9.38 -23.37
CA SER A 378 -7.75 9.55 -24.10
C SER A 378 -7.95 9.87 -25.59
N TYR A 379 -8.98 9.29 -26.23
CA TYR A 379 -9.32 9.59 -27.63
C TYR A 379 -9.75 11.05 -27.86
N ARG A 380 -10.28 11.72 -26.82
CA ARG A 380 -10.78 13.10 -26.92
C ARG A 380 -9.68 14.16 -26.84
N GLN A 381 -8.45 13.78 -26.47
CA GLN A 381 -7.33 14.70 -26.33
C GLN A 381 -6.62 15.04 -27.65
N SER A 382 -6.76 14.20 -28.68
CA SER A 382 -6.14 14.39 -30.01
C SER A 382 -6.44 15.76 -30.63
N GLY A 383 -7.67 16.25 -30.48
CA GLY A 383 -8.09 17.54 -31.02
C GLY A 383 -7.33 18.75 -30.45
N VAL A 384 -6.81 18.67 -29.21
CA VAL A 384 -5.96 19.74 -28.64
C VAL A 384 -4.62 19.76 -29.34
N PHE A 385 -4.03 18.58 -29.52
CA PHE A 385 -2.77 18.46 -30.24
C PHE A 385 -2.95 18.95 -31.69
N ASP A 386 -4.01 18.54 -32.39
CA ASP A 386 -4.26 18.96 -33.78
C ASP A 386 -4.45 20.48 -33.93
N ALA A 387 -4.92 21.16 -32.88
CA ALA A 387 -5.01 22.63 -32.84
C ALA A 387 -3.66 23.33 -32.54
N GLY A 388 -2.55 22.59 -32.44
CA GLY A 388 -1.22 23.13 -32.13
C GLY A 388 -0.98 23.37 -30.63
N GLY A 389 -1.75 22.71 -29.76
CA GLY A 389 -1.58 22.73 -28.31
C GLY A 389 -0.93 21.46 -27.76
N PHE A 390 -0.80 21.42 -26.43
CA PHE A 390 -0.55 20.21 -25.66
C PHE A 390 -1.62 20.06 -24.59
N THR A 391 -1.91 18.81 -24.23
CA THR A 391 -2.67 18.48 -23.04
C THR A 391 -1.97 17.37 -22.28
N ASP A 392 -1.95 17.49 -20.97
CA ASP A 392 -1.36 16.48 -20.09
C ASP A 392 -2.06 16.48 -18.74
N THR A 393 -1.85 15.40 -18.01
CA THR A 393 -2.53 15.11 -16.76
C THR A 393 -1.52 14.81 -15.66
N MET A 394 -1.57 15.59 -14.59
CA MET A 394 -0.78 15.36 -13.39
C MET A 394 -1.72 14.97 -12.26
N GLU A 395 -1.50 13.78 -11.75
CA GLU A 395 -2.14 13.31 -10.54
C GLU A 395 -1.20 13.50 -9.34
N VAL A 396 -1.80 13.84 -8.20
CA VAL A 396 -1.17 14.03 -6.89
C VAL A 396 -2.11 13.53 -5.79
N ALA A 397 -1.66 13.50 -4.54
CA ALA A 397 -2.54 13.23 -3.40
C ALA A 397 -2.20 14.09 -2.18
N ALA A 398 -3.17 14.21 -1.28
CA ALA A 398 -3.03 14.91 -0.01
C ALA A 398 -4.05 14.40 1.02
N THR A 399 -3.72 14.55 2.30
CA THR A 399 -4.67 14.37 3.40
C THR A 399 -5.78 15.42 3.32
N TRP A 400 -6.95 15.15 3.92
CA TRP A 400 -8.10 16.03 3.81
C TRP A 400 -7.82 17.48 4.24
N ASP A 401 -7.05 17.69 5.30
CA ASP A 401 -6.65 19.01 5.83
C ASP A 401 -5.73 19.82 4.90
N ARG A 402 -5.14 19.17 3.89
CA ARG A 402 -4.23 19.81 2.91
C ARG A 402 -4.79 19.82 1.49
N LEU A 403 -5.76 18.98 1.20
CA LEU A 403 -6.27 18.72 -0.14
C LEU A 403 -6.69 19.99 -0.88
N PHE A 404 -7.52 20.83 -0.25
CA PHE A 404 -7.99 22.06 -0.88
C PHE A 404 -6.85 23.09 -1.07
N ALA A 405 -5.89 23.15 -0.14
CA ALA A 405 -4.73 24.03 -0.26
C ALA A 405 -3.83 23.63 -1.44
N VAL A 406 -3.60 22.33 -1.66
CA VAL A 406 -2.87 21.82 -2.83
C VAL A 406 -3.59 22.19 -4.13
N TYR A 407 -4.91 21.99 -4.19
CA TYR A 407 -5.73 22.40 -5.34
C TYR A 407 -5.55 23.89 -5.69
N VAL A 408 -5.68 24.76 -4.69
CA VAL A 408 -5.53 26.22 -4.88
C VAL A 408 -4.10 26.58 -5.27
N ALA A 409 -3.09 25.99 -4.63
CA ALA A 409 -1.68 26.28 -4.89
C ALA A 409 -1.28 25.98 -6.33
N VAL A 410 -1.65 24.81 -6.86
CA VAL A 410 -1.35 24.42 -8.25
C VAL A 410 -2.06 25.34 -9.25
N ARG A 411 -3.37 25.58 -9.07
CA ARG A 411 -4.11 26.49 -9.97
C ARG A 411 -3.53 27.89 -9.94
N ARG A 412 -3.20 28.42 -8.76
CA ARG A 412 -2.56 29.73 -8.59
C ARG A 412 -1.21 29.80 -9.30
N ALA A 413 -0.37 28.78 -9.16
CA ALA A 413 0.97 28.74 -9.74
C ALA A 413 0.93 28.70 -11.28
N LEU A 414 -0.10 28.09 -11.87
CA LEU A 414 -0.22 27.87 -13.32
C LEU A 414 -1.18 28.82 -14.04
N ARG A 415 -1.97 29.63 -13.32
CA ARG A 415 -3.06 30.45 -13.89
C ARG A 415 -2.68 31.34 -15.08
N HIS A 416 -1.42 31.75 -15.19
CA HIS A 416 -0.94 32.59 -16.31
C HIS A 416 -0.24 31.80 -17.42
N LYS A 417 -0.04 30.49 -17.24
CA LYS A 417 0.75 29.62 -18.12
C LYS A 417 -0.11 28.70 -18.97
N VAL A 418 -1.11 28.05 -18.37
CA VAL A 418 -1.95 27.02 -18.99
C VAL A 418 -3.36 27.06 -18.41
N LEU A 419 -4.35 26.55 -19.16
CA LEU A 419 -5.67 26.22 -18.58
C LEU A 419 -5.50 25.04 -17.63
N VAL A 420 -6.08 25.13 -16.43
CA VAL A 420 -6.03 24.07 -15.42
C VAL A 420 -7.44 23.63 -15.07
N LEU A 421 -7.72 22.36 -15.32
CA LEU A 421 -8.93 21.66 -14.87
C LEU A 421 -8.57 20.67 -13.78
N ALA A 422 -9.50 20.33 -12.89
CA ALA A 422 -9.28 19.28 -11.92
C ALA A 422 -10.52 18.44 -11.60
N HIS A 423 -10.25 17.18 -11.30
CA HIS A 423 -11.21 16.31 -10.62
C HIS A 423 -10.51 15.46 -9.56
N PHE A 424 -11.29 14.93 -8.63
CA PHE A 424 -10.85 14.13 -7.50
C PHE A 424 -11.19 12.69 -7.82
N SER A 425 -10.16 11.89 -8.08
CA SER A 425 -10.28 10.65 -8.86
C SER A 425 -10.37 9.39 -8.01
N HIS A 426 -9.75 9.42 -6.83
CA HIS A 426 -9.70 8.34 -5.83
C HIS A 426 -9.72 8.95 -4.44
N ALA A 427 -10.56 8.42 -3.55
CA ALA A 427 -10.67 8.93 -2.20
C ALA A 427 -10.61 7.79 -1.18
N TYR A 428 -10.05 8.11 -0.01
CA TYR A 428 -9.76 7.21 1.10
C TYR A 428 -10.19 7.84 2.43
N HIS A 429 -10.02 7.07 3.51
CA HIS A 429 -10.40 7.53 4.84
C HIS A 429 -9.66 8.83 5.25
N GLU A 430 -8.36 8.89 4.98
CA GLU A 430 -7.46 9.96 5.40
C GLU A 430 -7.23 11.08 4.38
N GLY A 431 -7.60 10.87 3.11
CA GLY A 431 -7.40 11.88 2.06
C GLY A 431 -7.81 11.42 0.67
N CYS A 432 -7.35 12.14 -0.34
CA CYS A 432 -7.83 12.01 -1.71
C CYS A 432 -6.73 12.32 -2.74
N SER A 433 -6.88 11.76 -3.93
CA SER A 433 -6.08 12.11 -5.10
C SER A 433 -6.75 13.21 -5.92
N ILE A 434 -5.96 14.20 -6.33
CA ILE A 434 -6.37 15.25 -7.27
C ILE A 434 -5.75 14.93 -8.63
N TYR A 435 -6.56 15.00 -9.67
CA TYR A 435 -6.18 14.80 -11.05
C TYR A 435 -6.31 16.12 -11.79
N PHE A 436 -5.18 16.77 -12.04
CA PHE A 436 -5.14 18.01 -12.83
C PHE A 436 -5.00 17.68 -14.31
N THR A 437 -5.73 18.41 -15.15
CA THR A 437 -5.50 18.44 -16.60
C THR A 437 -5.01 19.83 -16.98
N PHE A 438 -3.86 19.89 -17.63
CA PHE A 438 -3.28 21.11 -18.17
C PHE A 438 -3.51 21.17 -19.66
N VAL A 439 -3.85 22.35 -20.17
CA VAL A 439 -3.98 22.59 -21.61
C VAL A 439 -3.24 23.88 -21.95
N GLY A 440 -2.26 23.79 -22.85
CA GLY A 440 -1.40 24.90 -23.20
C GLY A 440 -1.03 24.95 -24.68
N PRO A 441 -0.53 26.09 -25.18
CA PRO A 441 -0.09 26.25 -26.57
C PRO A 441 1.29 25.62 -26.81
N ALA A 442 1.44 24.94 -27.95
CA ALA A 442 2.67 24.30 -28.43
C ALA A 442 3.03 24.75 -29.87
N THR A 443 2.81 26.03 -30.17
CA THR A 443 2.80 26.60 -31.54
C THR A 443 4.15 26.58 -32.27
N SER A 444 5.27 26.38 -31.57
CA SER A 444 6.57 25.99 -32.13
C SER A 444 7.18 24.86 -31.30
N SER A 445 8.02 24.02 -31.92
CA SER A 445 8.42 22.76 -31.33
C SER A 445 9.23 22.88 -30.03
N ASP A 446 10.24 23.74 -30.02
CA ASP A 446 11.20 23.80 -28.91
C ASP A 446 10.64 24.63 -27.74
N HIS A 447 10.04 25.79 -28.04
CA HIS A 447 9.34 26.58 -27.02
C HIS A 447 8.10 25.87 -26.45
N GLY A 448 7.44 25.01 -27.23
CA GLY A 448 6.33 24.17 -26.73
C GLY A 448 6.80 23.17 -25.67
N VAL A 449 7.95 22.52 -25.89
CA VAL A 449 8.57 21.60 -24.94
C VAL A 449 9.08 22.33 -23.70
N GLU A 450 9.73 23.49 -23.86
CA GLU A 450 10.19 24.33 -22.74
C GLU A 450 9.02 24.77 -21.84
N ARG A 451 7.93 25.24 -22.44
CA ARG A 451 6.72 25.63 -21.69
C ARG A 451 6.09 24.45 -20.97
N TYR A 452 6.06 23.29 -21.61
CA TYR A 452 5.58 22.04 -21.00
C TYR A 452 6.41 21.69 -19.76
N ASP A 453 7.74 21.71 -19.88
CA ASP A 453 8.66 21.41 -18.77
C ASP A 453 8.55 22.42 -17.63
N GLU A 454 8.43 23.70 -17.97
CA GLU A 454 8.22 24.76 -16.98
C GLU A 454 6.89 24.56 -16.24
N THR A 455 5.82 24.18 -16.94
CA THR A 455 4.51 23.89 -16.37
C THR A 455 4.61 22.76 -15.34
N TRP A 456 5.23 21.64 -15.70
CA TRP A 456 5.43 20.50 -14.80
C TRP A 456 6.27 20.86 -13.57
N ARG A 457 7.40 21.54 -13.78
CA ARG A 457 8.30 21.95 -12.68
C ARG A 457 7.59 22.90 -11.70
N THR A 458 6.85 23.89 -12.20
CA THR A 458 6.08 24.82 -11.37
C THR A 458 4.95 24.11 -10.62
N ALA A 459 4.24 23.20 -11.28
CA ALA A 459 3.15 22.45 -10.66
C ALA A 459 3.64 21.54 -9.52
N LEU A 460 4.69 20.75 -9.76
CA LEU A 460 5.27 19.85 -8.77
C LEU A 460 5.85 20.61 -7.57
N ALA A 461 6.51 21.74 -7.79
CA ALA A 461 6.99 22.60 -6.70
C ALA A 461 5.84 23.10 -5.82
N ALA A 462 4.74 23.56 -6.42
CA ALA A 462 3.55 24.02 -5.69
C ALA A 462 2.90 22.89 -4.87
N VAL A 463 2.90 21.65 -5.37
CA VAL A 463 2.41 20.47 -4.64
C VAL A 463 3.26 20.21 -3.40
N VAL A 464 4.59 20.18 -3.56
CA VAL A 464 5.52 19.93 -2.44
C VAL A 464 5.41 21.01 -1.37
N GLU A 465 5.35 22.29 -1.77
CA GLU A 465 5.22 23.44 -0.88
C GLU A 465 3.88 23.44 -0.12
N ALA A 466 2.79 23.06 -0.78
CA ALA A 466 1.46 22.94 -0.15
C ALA A 466 1.31 21.69 0.74
N GLY A 467 2.32 20.83 0.81
CA GLY A 467 2.32 19.62 1.64
C GLY A 467 1.65 18.40 1.01
N GLY A 468 1.44 18.39 -0.31
CA GLY A 468 1.00 17.21 -1.05
C GLY A 468 2.13 16.23 -1.36
N VAL A 469 1.76 15.07 -1.88
CA VAL A 469 2.68 14.08 -2.49
C VAL A 469 2.57 14.14 -4.01
N ILE A 470 3.70 14.05 -4.69
CA ILE A 470 3.80 14.35 -6.14
C ILE A 470 3.21 13.26 -7.04
N SER A 471 2.89 12.08 -6.48
CA SER A 471 2.38 10.96 -7.24
C SER A 471 1.54 10.02 -6.38
N HIS A 472 0.35 9.68 -6.87
CA HIS A 472 -0.56 8.69 -6.30
C HIS A 472 -0.58 7.38 -7.11
N HIS A 473 -0.47 7.44 -8.45
CA HIS A 473 -0.60 6.22 -9.28
C HIS A 473 -0.01 6.23 -10.70
N HIS A 474 0.43 7.38 -11.26
CA HIS A 474 1.07 7.37 -12.59
C HIS A 474 2.49 6.80 -12.57
N GLY A 475 3.11 6.76 -11.38
CA GLY A 475 4.55 6.55 -11.21
C GLY A 475 5.31 7.88 -11.16
N VAL A 476 6.63 7.79 -11.20
CA VAL A 476 7.57 8.91 -11.14
C VAL A 476 8.27 9.07 -12.49
N GLY A 477 8.76 7.96 -13.05
CA GLY A 477 9.46 7.90 -14.34
C GLY A 477 10.60 8.90 -14.43
N VAL A 478 10.76 9.53 -15.59
CA VAL A 478 11.64 10.70 -15.78
C VAL A 478 10.93 11.98 -15.37
N SER A 479 9.62 12.07 -15.65
CA SER A 479 8.82 13.29 -15.52
C SER A 479 8.83 13.91 -14.11
N LYS A 480 8.83 13.07 -13.06
CA LYS A 480 8.75 13.52 -11.65
C LYS A 480 10.05 13.26 -10.87
N ALA A 481 11.05 12.59 -11.46
CA ALA A 481 12.27 12.18 -10.74
C ALA A 481 12.99 13.34 -10.05
N ALA A 482 13.06 14.51 -10.70
CA ALA A 482 13.70 15.69 -10.12
C ALA A 482 12.97 16.24 -8.88
N ALA A 483 11.67 15.99 -8.74
CA ALA A 483 10.88 16.44 -7.58
C ALA A 483 10.98 15.48 -6.38
N MET A 484 11.50 14.26 -6.58
CA MET A 484 11.67 13.27 -5.50
C MET A 484 12.59 13.78 -4.39
N GLU A 485 13.64 14.54 -4.71
CA GLU A 485 14.54 15.12 -3.70
C GLU A 485 13.81 16.11 -2.78
N GLY A 486 12.91 16.93 -3.35
CA GLY A 486 12.09 17.85 -2.57
C GLY A 486 11.04 17.16 -1.69
N GLU A 487 10.57 15.96 -2.07
CA GLU A 487 9.61 15.20 -1.28
C GLU A 487 10.26 14.32 -0.20
N TYR A 488 11.27 13.54 -0.57
CA TYR A 488 11.86 12.49 0.28
C TYR A 488 13.17 12.91 0.94
N GLY A 489 13.90 13.90 0.41
CA GLY A 489 15.19 14.34 0.93
C GLY A 489 16.14 13.16 1.20
N HIS A 490 16.67 13.08 2.43
CA HIS A 490 17.56 12.01 2.84
C HIS A 490 16.94 10.60 2.82
N ALA A 491 15.61 10.45 2.80
CA ALA A 491 14.96 9.15 2.69
C ALA A 491 15.30 8.44 1.36
N LEU A 492 15.67 9.19 0.30
CA LEU A 492 16.13 8.60 -0.98
C LEU A 492 17.37 7.72 -0.83
N ARG A 493 18.13 7.85 0.26
CA ARG A 493 19.25 6.93 0.55
C ARG A 493 18.79 5.48 0.68
N ILE A 494 17.58 5.25 1.17
CA ILE A 494 16.97 3.91 1.23
C ILE A 494 16.75 3.40 -0.19
N ALA A 495 16.17 4.22 -1.06
CA ALA A 495 15.94 3.86 -2.45
C ALA A 495 17.25 3.57 -3.21
N TRP A 496 18.32 4.34 -2.96
CA TRP A 496 19.65 4.06 -3.50
C TRP A 496 20.31 2.79 -2.91
N ALA A 497 20.08 2.51 -1.62
CA ALA A 497 20.53 1.26 -1.00
C ALA A 497 19.81 0.04 -1.60
N LEU A 498 18.50 0.15 -1.85
CA LEU A 498 17.74 -0.87 -2.59
C LEU A 498 18.29 -1.03 -4.01
N LYS A 499 18.58 0.08 -4.72
CA LYS A 499 19.19 0.04 -6.06
C LYS A 499 20.49 -0.77 -6.07
N ARG A 500 21.42 -0.49 -5.16
CA ARG A 500 22.71 -1.22 -5.09
C ARG A 500 22.55 -2.66 -4.61
N THR A 501 21.55 -2.92 -3.76
CA THR A 501 21.23 -4.27 -3.28
C THR A 501 20.68 -5.15 -4.40
N PHE A 502 19.76 -4.63 -5.20
CA PHE A 502 19.03 -5.42 -6.20
C PHE A 502 19.60 -5.31 -7.61
N ASP A 503 20.40 -4.29 -7.89
CA ASP A 503 21.03 -4.08 -9.19
C ASP A 503 22.47 -3.59 -9.02
N PRO A 504 23.37 -4.47 -8.55
CA PRO A 504 24.77 -4.10 -8.30
C PRO A 504 25.52 -3.68 -9.57
N ALA A 505 25.08 -4.12 -10.76
CA ALA A 505 25.66 -3.72 -12.04
C ALA A 505 25.09 -2.39 -12.58
N GLY A 506 24.02 -1.86 -11.97
CA GLY A 506 23.39 -0.61 -12.39
C GLY A 506 22.69 -0.67 -13.75
N VAL A 507 22.33 -1.86 -14.24
CA VAL A 507 21.75 -2.06 -15.58
C VAL A 507 20.24 -1.89 -15.64
N LEU A 508 19.52 -2.01 -14.52
CA LEU A 508 18.05 -2.00 -14.51
C LEU A 508 17.47 -0.58 -14.57
N ASN A 509 16.83 -0.24 -15.68
CA ASN A 509 16.11 1.03 -15.95
C ASN A 509 16.80 2.31 -15.39
N PRO A 510 18.07 2.58 -15.72
CA PRO A 510 18.78 3.70 -15.12
C PRO A 510 18.19 5.07 -15.51
N GLY A 511 18.23 6.00 -14.56
CA GLY A 511 17.80 7.40 -14.73
C GLY A 511 16.32 7.67 -14.46
N LYS A 512 15.53 6.64 -14.11
CA LYS A 512 14.09 6.75 -13.78
C LYS A 512 13.88 6.59 -12.27
N LEU A 513 12.70 6.99 -11.79
CA LEU A 513 12.25 6.90 -10.39
C LEU A 513 13.10 7.73 -9.41
N ILE A 514 14.35 7.32 -9.16
CA ILE A 514 15.27 8.00 -8.24
C ILE A 514 16.27 8.93 -8.96
N GLY A 515 16.10 9.10 -10.27
CA GLY A 515 16.93 9.95 -11.13
C GLY A 515 18.33 9.38 -11.38
N SER A 516 19.26 10.26 -11.75
CA SER A 516 20.68 9.95 -11.90
C SER A 516 21.51 10.82 -10.96
N ARG A 517 22.29 10.21 -10.07
CA ARG A 517 23.29 10.95 -9.30
C ARG A 517 24.60 11.00 -10.08
N GLU A 518 25.06 12.21 -10.42
CA GLU A 518 26.40 12.49 -10.93
C GLU A 518 27.47 12.38 -9.82
N LYS A 519 27.03 12.38 -8.55
CA LYS A 519 27.85 12.26 -7.35
C LYS A 519 27.24 11.22 -6.42
N ASP A 520 27.55 9.95 -6.64
CA ASP A 520 27.81 9.06 -5.51
C ASP A 520 29.25 8.60 -5.62
N VAL A 521 30.04 9.35 -4.85
CA VAL A 521 31.34 9.00 -4.31
C VAL A 521 31.34 7.52 -3.96
N ALA A 522 32.44 6.86 -4.31
CA ALA A 522 32.82 5.54 -3.84
C ALA A 522 32.31 5.29 -2.40
N PRO A 523 31.93 4.06 -2.03
CA PRO A 523 31.68 3.74 -0.63
C PRO A 523 32.82 4.36 0.17
N ALA A 524 32.50 5.32 1.05
CA ALA A 524 33.51 6.02 1.84
C ALA A 524 34.37 4.91 2.43
N ALA A 525 35.63 4.83 1.98
CA ALA A 525 36.50 3.74 2.30
C ALA A 525 36.41 3.58 3.82
N ALA A 526 35.97 2.40 4.27
CA ALA A 526 35.93 2.10 5.68
C ALA A 526 37.35 2.38 6.17
N GLY A 527 37.53 3.51 6.87
CA GLY A 527 38.81 3.86 7.44
C GLY A 527 39.27 2.62 8.18
N ARG A 528 40.47 2.13 7.84
CA ARG A 528 41.15 1.12 8.63
C ARG A 528 41.51 1.81 9.95
N GLY A 529 40.53 1.93 10.83
CA GLY A 529 40.76 2.33 12.21
C GLY A 529 41.63 1.26 12.83
N GLU A 530 42.88 1.59 13.06
CA GLU A 530 43.74 0.85 13.98
C GLU A 530 42.95 0.66 15.28
N ARG A 531 42.89 -0.58 15.80
CA ARG A 531 42.43 -0.81 17.17
C ARG A 531 43.40 -0.09 18.10
N ARG A 532 43.05 1.13 18.52
CA ARG A 532 43.77 1.86 19.55
C ARG A 532 42.98 1.74 20.84
N GLY A 533 43.57 1.03 21.80
CA GLY A 533 43.09 0.93 23.17
C GLY A 533 42.47 -0.41 23.56
N GLY A 534 42.69 -0.80 24.82
CA GLY A 534 41.99 -1.91 25.45
C GLY A 534 40.50 -1.58 25.68
N PRO A 535 39.65 -2.57 26.05
CA PRO A 535 38.20 -2.38 26.22
C PRO A 535 37.79 -1.23 27.15
N ARG A 536 38.64 -0.90 28.14
CA ARG A 536 38.42 0.21 29.09
C ARG A 536 38.59 1.60 28.45
N GLU A 537 39.60 1.78 27.62
CA GLU A 537 39.86 3.07 26.95
C GLU A 537 38.73 3.38 25.96
N ALA A 538 38.29 2.38 25.19
CA ALA A 538 37.14 2.50 24.29
C ALA A 538 35.85 2.89 25.04
N ALA A 539 35.64 2.34 26.25
CA ALA A 539 34.49 2.69 27.09
C ALA A 539 34.56 4.12 27.64
N GLU A 540 35.74 4.60 28.03
CA GLU A 540 35.92 5.99 28.49
C GLU A 540 35.74 7.01 27.36
N THR A 541 36.27 6.72 26.16
CA THR A 541 36.05 7.55 24.96
C THR A 541 34.57 7.63 24.63
N LEU A 542 33.88 6.49 24.62
CA LEU A 542 32.44 6.43 24.37
C LEU A 542 31.66 7.24 25.43
N ARG A 543 31.99 7.09 26.72
CA ARG A 543 31.32 7.82 27.80
C ARG A 543 31.42 9.34 27.60
N ARG A 544 32.62 9.86 27.33
CA ARG A 544 32.83 11.30 27.12
C ARG A 544 32.03 11.82 25.92
N ALA A 545 32.08 11.10 24.80
CA ALA A 545 31.31 11.47 23.60
C ALA A 545 29.80 11.50 23.86
N LEU A 546 29.28 10.52 24.63
CA LEU A 546 27.87 10.45 25.01
C LEU A 546 27.47 11.55 25.99
N GLU A 547 28.27 11.82 27.02
CA GLU A 547 28.00 12.89 28.01
C GLU A 547 28.02 14.28 27.37
N GLU A 548 28.86 14.50 26.37
CA GLU A 548 28.89 15.74 25.57
C GLU A 548 27.64 15.89 24.68
N ALA A 549 27.22 14.79 24.03
CA ALA A 549 26.08 14.81 23.12
C ALA A 549 24.72 14.74 23.82
N LEU A 550 24.64 14.19 25.04
CA LEU A 550 23.41 13.97 25.82
C LEU A 550 23.62 14.35 27.30
N PRO A 551 23.70 15.65 27.64
CA PRO A 551 23.87 16.09 29.03
C PRO A 551 22.67 15.63 29.89
N GLY A 552 22.89 14.63 30.74
CA GLY A 552 21.87 14.09 31.67
C GLY A 552 21.03 12.92 31.13
N GLY A 553 21.45 12.26 30.04
CA GLY A 553 20.72 11.14 29.43
C GLY A 553 21.53 9.84 29.28
N VAL A 554 22.59 9.64 30.05
CA VAL A 554 23.53 8.52 29.91
C VAL A 554 23.71 7.78 31.23
N GLU A 555 23.44 6.47 31.25
CA GLU A 555 23.66 5.58 32.39
C GLU A 555 24.51 4.38 31.95
N ALA A 556 25.52 3.99 32.74
CA ALA A 556 26.38 2.84 32.42
C ALA A 556 26.23 1.72 33.46
N THR A 557 26.08 0.47 33.01
CA THR A 557 25.93 -0.71 33.89
C THR A 557 26.75 -1.90 33.38
N GLY A 558 27.21 -2.77 34.29
CA GLY A 558 27.91 -4.03 33.96
C GLY A 558 29.37 -3.90 33.55
N ASP A 559 30.01 -5.05 33.30
CA ASP A 559 31.38 -5.18 32.73
C ASP A 559 31.38 -6.31 31.69
N PRO A 560 31.59 -6.03 30.38
CA PRO A 560 31.82 -4.72 29.78
C PRO A 560 30.59 -3.79 29.87
N PRO A 561 30.79 -2.46 29.84
CA PRO A 561 29.72 -1.50 30.13
C PRO A 561 28.65 -1.43 29.04
N VAL A 562 27.40 -1.49 29.46
CA VAL A 562 26.21 -1.19 28.66
C VAL A 562 25.74 0.22 29.00
N PHE A 563 25.82 1.12 28.03
CA PHE A 563 25.39 2.52 28.14
C PHE A 563 23.93 2.65 27.73
N THR A 564 23.02 2.84 28.67
CA THR A 564 21.65 3.25 28.36
C THR A 564 21.64 4.75 28.04
N VAL A 565 21.18 5.09 26.84
CA VAL A 565 21.12 6.47 26.34
C VAL A 565 19.67 6.85 26.06
N THR A 566 19.23 7.97 26.63
CA THR A 566 17.84 8.41 26.60
C THR A 566 17.73 9.82 25.98
N PRO A 567 17.75 9.93 24.64
CA PRO A 567 17.63 11.21 23.96
C PRO A 567 16.27 11.86 24.14
N GLY A 568 16.27 13.18 24.27
CA GLY A 568 15.10 14.04 24.38
C GLY A 568 14.56 14.55 23.03
N ASP A 569 15.35 14.47 21.96
CA ASP A 569 14.91 14.87 20.62
C ASP A 569 15.58 14.06 19.49
N VAL A 570 15.22 14.38 18.25
CA VAL A 570 15.73 13.70 17.05
C VAL A 570 17.21 14.00 16.79
N GLN A 571 17.72 15.17 17.18
CA GLN A 571 19.13 15.53 17.00
C GLN A 571 20.03 14.75 17.95
N GLU A 572 19.60 14.54 19.19
CA GLU A 572 20.28 13.69 20.15
C GLU A 572 20.28 12.21 19.68
N VAL A 573 19.17 11.70 19.14
CA VAL A 573 19.16 10.36 18.49
C VAL A 573 20.19 10.30 17.37
N ALA A 574 20.24 11.32 16.50
CA ALA A 574 21.22 11.40 15.43
C ALA A 574 22.67 11.45 15.93
N ALA A 575 22.93 12.15 17.03
CA ALA A 575 24.25 12.19 17.67
C ALA A 575 24.66 10.81 18.20
N VAL A 576 23.77 10.10 18.90
CA VAL A 576 24.03 8.72 19.38
C VAL A 576 24.42 7.80 18.22
N LEU A 577 23.68 7.83 17.11
CA LEU A 577 23.95 6.96 15.96
C LEU A 577 25.26 7.33 15.26
N ARG A 578 25.59 8.62 15.13
CA ARG A 578 26.91 9.08 14.63
C ARG A 578 28.06 8.57 15.49
N ILE A 579 27.98 8.75 16.81
CA ILE A 579 28.98 8.27 17.77
C ILE A 579 29.14 6.75 17.65
N GLY A 580 28.03 6.01 17.57
CA GLY A 580 28.05 4.57 17.34
C GLY A 580 28.78 4.19 16.06
N THR A 581 28.51 4.91 14.97
CA THR A 581 29.14 4.65 13.66
C THR A 581 30.64 4.95 13.68
N GLU A 582 31.03 6.10 14.24
CA GLU A 582 32.42 6.56 14.32
C GLU A 582 33.27 5.64 15.19
N LEU A 583 32.74 5.23 16.35
CA LEU A 583 33.43 4.35 17.30
C LEU A 583 33.18 2.85 17.06
N ARG A 584 32.35 2.50 16.07
CA ARG A 584 31.88 1.13 15.78
C ARG A 584 31.32 0.40 17.00
N VAL A 585 30.54 1.12 17.80
CA VAL A 585 29.87 0.60 18.98
C VAL A 585 28.44 0.19 18.63
N PRO A 586 28.03 -1.07 18.94
CA PRO A 586 26.66 -1.51 18.72
C PRO A 586 25.62 -0.63 19.43
N VAL A 587 24.54 -0.31 18.72
CA VAL A 587 23.37 0.39 19.23
C VAL A 587 22.18 -0.57 19.25
N LEU A 588 21.68 -0.84 20.44
CA LEU A 588 20.49 -1.65 20.69
C LEU A 588 19.27 -0.74 20.87
N ALA A 589 18.45 -0.57 19.82
CA ALA A 589 17.18 0.13 19.92
C ALA A 589 16.13 -0.79 20.58
N ARG A 590 15.84 -0.55 21.87
CA ARG A 590 14.97 -1.44 22.65
C ARG A 590 13.51 -1.37 22.16
N SER A 591 12.91 -2.54 21.92
CA SER A 591 11.47 -2.74 22.09
C SER A 591 11.23 -3.44 23.45
N GLU A 592 10.04 -3.32 24.03
CA GLU A 592 9.71 -3.91 25.35
C GLU A 592 9.73 -5.46 25.38
N ALA A 593 10.08 -6.13 24.28
CA ALA A 593 10.34 -7.57 24.25
C ALA A 593 11.71 -7.92 24.87
N PRO A 594 11.89 -9.11 25.47
CA PRO A 594 13.17 -9.53 26.04
C PRO A 594 14.26 -9.47 24.96
N ALA A 595 15.30 -8.69 25.25
CA ALA A 595 16.33 -8.29 24.30
C ALA A 595 17.04 -9.49 23.65
N ALA A 596 17.56 -9.25 22.44
CA ALA A 596 18.76 -9.96 22.01
C ALA A 596 19.83 -9.76 23.08
N ARG A 597 20.53 -10.82 23.51
CA ARG A 597 21.61 -10.68 24.48
C ARG A 597 22.64 -9.69 23.90
N PRO A 598 23.13 -8.72 24.68
CA PRO A 598 24.23 -7.86 24.24
C PRO A 598 25.39 -8.75 23.77
N PRO A 599 26.11 -8.35 22.72
CA PRO A 599 27.26 -9.12 22.24
C PRO A 599 28.26 -9.33 23.38
N ALA A 600 28.82 -10.52 23.49
CA ALA A 600 29.63 -10.94 24.64
C ALA A 600 30.99 -10.20 24.79
N ALA A 601 31.33 -9.26 23.90
CA ALA A 601 32.62 -8.60 23.86
C ALA A 601 32.51 -7.11 23.51
N GLY A 602 32.82 -6.22 24.47
CA GLY A 602 32.96 -4.77 24.27
C GLY A 602 31.80 -3.91 24.76
N PRO A 603 31.97 -2.57 24.84
CA PRO A 603 30.92 -1.65 25.23
C PRO A 603 29.75 -1.68 24.23
N THR A 604 28.53 -1.49 24.72
CA THR A 604 27.31 -1.46 23.88
C THR A 604 26.43 -0.29 24.31
N MET A 605 25.76 0.37 23.35
CA MET A 605 24.75 1.37 23.63
C MET A 605 23.35 0.76 23.57
N GLN A 606 22.48 1.17 24.48
CA GLN A 606 21.09 0.78 24.54
C GLN A 606 20.23 2.05 24.45
N LEU A 607 19.55 2.22 23.33
CA LEU A 607 18.77 3.42 23.05
C LEU A 607 17.36 3.32 23.63
N SER A 608 17.01 4.25 24.52
CA SER A 608 15.68 4.41 25.12
C SER A 608 14.98 5.63 24.54
N LEU A 609 13.84 5.45 23.88
CA LEU A 609 13.05 6.56 23.33
C LEU A 609 12.03 7.13 24.34
N GLU A 610 12.21 6.91 25.64
CA GLU A 610 11.18 7.24 26.63
C GLU A 610 10.93 8.73 26.84
N ARG A 611 11.87 9.61 26.44
CA ARG A 611 11.67 11.06 26.49
C ARG A 611 10.97 11.62 25.23
N LEU A 612 10.81 10.82 24.18
CA LEU A 612 10.08 11.19 22.95
C LEU A 612 8.58 10.88 23.10
N GLN A 613 7.86 11.65 23.92
CA GLN A 613 6.45 11.41 24.30
C GLN A 613 5.45 12.40 23.67
N ALA A 614 5.86 13.25 22.73
CA ALA A 614 4.97 14.27 22.21
C ALA A 614 3.93 13.72 21.22
N ILE A 615 2.67 14.13 21.39
CA ILE A 615 1.67 14.09 20.32
C ILE A 615 1.77 15.43 19.59
N ARG A 616 2.49 15.42 18.47
CA ARG A 616 2.91 16.64 17.74
C ARG A 616 1.75 17.30 17.01
N GLN A 617 0.82 16.52 16.48
CA GLN A 617 -0.33 17.03 15.73
C GLN A 617 -1.49 16.03 15.77
N LEU A 618 -2.72 16.53 15.86
CA LEU A 618 -3.95 15.76 15.63
C LEU A 618 -4.82 16.51 14.61
N SER A 619 -5.14 15.86 13.50
CA SER A 619 -6.06 16.38 12.49
C SER A 619 -7.38 15.61 12.55
N GLU A 620 -8.42 16.24 13.10
CA GLU A 620 -9.77 15.67 13.14
C GLU A 620 -10.44 15.65 11.75
N GLU A 621 -10.01 16.54 10.84
CA GLU A 621 -10.49 16.58 9.46
C GLU A 621 -9.95 15.38 8.68
N ALA A 622 -8.63 15.13 8.75
CA ALA A 622 -8.00 13.99 8.08
C ALA A 622 -8.14 12.67 8.86
N LEU A 623 -8.50 12.72 10.15
CA LEU A 623 -8.44 11.60 11.07
C LEU A 623 -7.04 10.96 11.09
N VAL A 624 -6.03 11.81 11.32
CA VAL A 624 -4.62 11.43 11.41
C VAL A 624 -3.99 12.04 12.64
N VAL A 625 -3.22 11.26 13.39
CA VAL A 625 -2.39 11.71 14.51
C VAL A 625 -0.90 11.55 14.18
N HIS A 626 -0.10 12.56 14.50
CA HIS A 626 1.36 12.52 14.45
C HIS A 626 1.89 12.43 15.88
N ALA A 627 2.51 11.31 16.23
CA ALA A 627 2.99 11.04 17.57
C ALA A 627 4.42 10.50 17.56
N GLU A 628 5.18 10.84 18.59
CA GLU A 628 6.55 10.38 18.78
C GLU A 628 6.62 8.89 19.17
N ALA A 629 7.72 8.25 18.81
CA ALA A 629 7.90 6.81 18.94
C ALA A 629 7.92 6.32 20.40
N GLY A 630 8.21 7.20 21.36
CA GLY A 630 8.17 6.87 22.79
C GLY A 630 6.75 6.79 23.35
N VAL A 631 5.77 7.43 22.70
CA VAL A 631 4.38 7.50 23.17
C VAL A 631 3.83 6.10 23.43
N ARG A 632 3.35 5.88 24.66
CA ARG A 632 2.64 4.66 25.03
C ARG A 632 1.27 4.61 24.37
N VAL A 633 0.93 3.48 23.75
CA VAL A 633 -0.33 3.37 22.98
C VAL A 633 -1.56 3.62 23.87
N ARG A 634 -1.58 3.18 25.12
CA ARG A 634 -2.69 3.47 26.06
C ARG A 634 -2.84 4.97 26.34
N ALA A 635 -1.72 5.69 26.49
CA ALA A 635 -1.75 7.14 26.70
C ALA A 635 -2.24 7.87 25.44
N LEU A 636 -1.83 7.40 24.26
CA LEU A 636 -2.34 7.90 22.99
C LEU A 636 -3.85 7.67 22.86
N GLU A 637 -4.34 6.47 23.16
CA GLU A 637 -5.77 6.12 23.11
C GLU A 637 -6.60 6.99 24.07
N GLN A 638 -6.13 7.19 25.30
CA GLN A 638 -6.77 8.10 26.27
C GLN A 638 -6.86 9.53 25.72
N ARG A 639 -5.77 10.04 25.13
CA ARG A 639 -5.74 11.39 24.58
C ARG A 639 -6.66 11.54 23.36
N LEU A 640 -6.72 10.54 22.50
CA LEU A 640 -7.66 10.50 21.37
C LEU A 640 -9.12 10.48 21.85
N GLY A 641 -9.40 9.78 22.95
CA GLY A 641 -10.72 9.73 23.58
C GLY A 641 -11.27 11.09 23.99
N GLU A 642 -10.41 12.03 24.41
CA GLU A 642 -10.81 13.42 24.70
C GLU A 642 -11.39 14.16 23.47
N HIS A 643 -11.01 13.72 22.26
CA HIS A 643 -11.49 14.24 20.98
C HIS A 643 -12.57 13.33 20.35
N ALA A 644 -13.11 12.36 21.08
CA ALA A 644 -13.99 11.32 20.55
C ALA A 644 -13.36 10.58 19.35
N LEU A 645 -12.07 10.24 19.45
CA LEU A 645 -11.31 9.47 18.48
C LEU A 645 -10.69 8.23 19.14
N SER A 646 -10.30 7.26 18.32
CA SER A 646 -9.69 5.99 18.75
C SER A 646 -8.72 5.49 17.67
N LEU A 647 -7.70 4.73 18.04
CA LEU A 647 -6.89 3.99 17.07
C LEU A 647 -7.69 2.85 16.41
N GLY A 648 -8.80 2.41 17.00
CA GLY A 648 -9.66 1.36 16.45
C GLY A 648 -9.13 -0.07 16.58
N TYR A 649 -8.05 -0.26 17.36
CA TYR A 649 -7.47 -1.57 17.66
C TYR A 649 -7.73 -1.88 19.14
N ALA A 650 -8.48 -2.95 19.43
CA ALA A 650 -8.68 -3.42 20.80
C ALA A 650 -7.34 -3.95 21.35
N LEU A 651 -6.57 -3.06 21.97
CA LEU A 651 -5.27 -3.40 22.54
C LEU A 651 -5.48 -4.31 23.75
N LEU A 652 -4.72 -5.42 23.80
CA LEU A 652 -4.64 -6.29 24.97
C LEU A 652 -4.35 -5.41 26.22
N PRO A 653 -5.24 -5.36 27.23
CA PRO A 653 -5.24 -4.33 28.28
C PRO A 653 -3.96 -4.25 29.13
N ASP A 654 -3.20 -5.34 29.20
CA ASP A 654 -2.08 -5.49 30.12
C ASP A 654 -0.74 -4.99 29.55
N LEU A 655 -0.68 -4.70 28.24
CA LEU A 655 0.55 -4.27 27.57
C LEU A 655 0.31 -2.97 26.80
N SER A 656 0.92 -1.89 27.28
CA SER A 656 0.90 -0.60 26.59
C SER A 656 2.28 -0.31 25.98
N PRO A 657 2.62 -0.98 24.85
CA PRO A 657 3.92 -0.78 24.20
C PRO A 657 4.11 0.69 23.80
N LYS A 658 5.36 1.07 23.62
CA LYS A 658 5.71 2.33 22.95
C LYS A 658 5.47 2.21 21.45
N LEU A 659 5.02 3.28 20.81
CA LEU A 659 4.66 3.31 19.40
C LEU A 659 5.78 2.79 18.47
N GLY A 660 7.02 3.22 18.69
CA GLY A 660 8.17 2.76 17.89
C GLY A 660 8.46 1.27 18.05
N GLY A 661 8.27 0.73 19.26
CA GLY A 661 8.41 -0.71 19.52
C GLY A 661 7.29 -1.52 18.86
N LEU A 662 6.08 -0.97 18.78
CA LEU A 662 4.93 -1.60 18.12
C LEU A 662 5.10 -1.64 16.58
N LEU A 663 5.58 -0.55 15.98
CA LEU A 663 5.84 -0.46 14.54
C LEU A 663 7.10 -1.23 14.12
N GLY A 664 8.19 -1.13 14.89
CA GLY A 664 9.45 -1.79 14.58
C GLY A 664 9.49 -3.27 14.96
N GLY A 665 8.63 -3.70 15.90
CA GLY A 665 8.65 -5.04 16.48
C GLY A 665 7.86 -6.10 15.70
N ARG A 666 8.09 -7.37 16.04
CA ARG A 666 7.49 -8.54 15.37
C ARG A 666 6.15 -9.02 15.94
N GLY A 667 5.71 -8.51 17.09
CA GLY A 667 4.89 -9.31 18.01
C GLY A 667 3.58 -8.71 18.53
N TRP A 668 3.20 -7.49 18.16
CA TRP A 668 2.05 -6.83 18.79
C TRP A 668 1.21 -6.14 17.73
N GLY A 669 -0.09 -6.42 17.67
CA GLY A 669 -1.01 -5.76 16.73
C GLY A 669 -2.04 -6.74 16.18
N GLU A 670 -3.24 -6.72 16.77
CA GLU A 670 -4.41 -7.38 16.22
C GLU A 670 -4.81 -6.71 14.90
N ALA A 671 -5.26 -7.50 13.92
CA ALA A 671 -5.84 -6.97 12.70
C ALA A 671 -7.35 -6.88 12.87
N SER A 672 -7.93 -5.71 12.61
CA SER A 672 -9.37 -5.52 12.49
C SER A 672 -9.78 -5.80 11.04
N ALA A 673 -10.85 -6.56 10.81
CA ALA A 673 -11.40 -6.68 9.45
C ALA A 673 -12.02 -5.37 8.94
N LEU A 674 -12.34 -4.45 9.86
CA LEU A 674 -12.81 -3.10 9.53
C LEU A 674 -11.64 -2.14 9.24
N GLN A 675 -10.63 -2.10 10.12
CA GLN A 675 -9.56 -1.09 10.10
C GLN A 675 -8.21 -1.56 9.53
N GLY A 676 -8.04 -2.86 9.27
CA GLY A 676 -6.79 -3.44 8.79
C GLY A 676 -5.84 -3.81 9.93
N SER A 677 -4.54 -3.90 9.64
CA SER A 677 -3.52 -4.10 10.66
C SER A 677 -3.00 -2.77 11.21
N PHE A 678 -2.44 -2.77 12.41
CA PHE A 678 -1.82 -1.56 12.97
C PHE A 678 -0.68 -1.00 12.08
N ASP A 679 -0.01 -1.85 11.28
CA ASP A 679 1.00 -1.37 10.33
C ASP A 679 0.36 -0.61 9.16
N ASP A 680 -0.85 -1.00 8.76
CA ASP A 680 -1.64 -0.28 7.74
C ASP A 680 -2.19 1.05 8.28
N ALA A 681 -2.29 1.23 9.60
CA ALA A 681 -2.62 2.53 10.18
C ALA A 681 -1.47 3.54 10.02
N CYS A 682 -0.22 3.08 9.92
CA CYS A 682 0.92 3.95 9.69
C CYS A 682 0.97 4.39 8.22
N ILE A 683 0.80 5.69 7.99
CA ILE A 683 0.73 6.29 6.64
C ILE A 683 1.89 7.24 6.33
N GLY A 684 2.73 7.52 7.33
CA GLY A 684 3.99 8.28 7.23
C GLY A 684 4.84 8.05 8.48
N LEU A 685 6.15 8.26 8.40
CA LEU A 685 7.06 8.10 9.55
C LEU A 685 8.28 9.02 9.48
N GLU A 686 8.87 9.24 10.65
CA GLU A 686 10.19 9.85 10.82
C GLU A 686 11.14 8.82 11.43
N ALA A 687 12.39 8.81 10.96
CA ALA A 687 13.42 7.91 11.47
C ALA A 687 14.80 8.54 11.36
N VAL A 688 15.79 7.94 12.02
CA VAL A 688 17.20 8.31 11.91
C VAL A 688 17.99 7.10 11.41
N LEU A 689 18.76 7.32 10.35
CA LEU A 689 19.66 6.33 9.75
C LEU A 689 20.94 6.16 10.58
N PRO A 690 21.72 5.06 10.40
CA PRO A 690 22.87 4.75 11.24
C PRO A 690 23.95 5.83 11.29
N ARG A 691 24.12 6.61 10.21
CA ARG A 691 25.07 7.73 10.16
C ARG A 691 24.49 9.05 10.70
N GLY A 692 23.33 9.00 11.36
CA GLY A 692 22.67 10.13 11.99
C GLY A 692 21.87 11.03 11.05
N GLU A 693 21.57 10.60 9.81
CA GLU A 693 20.68 11.36 8.95
C GLU A 693 19.22 11.18 9.39
N ALA A 694 18.57 12.26 9.80
CA ALA A 694 17.14 12.28 10.02
C ALA A 694 16.40 12.24 8.67
N ILE A 695 15.42 11.36 8.58
CA ILE A 695 14.58 11.18 7.39
C ILE A 695 13.11 11.38 7.73
N ARG A 696 12.33 11.79 6.74
CA ARG A 696 10.88 11.94 6.84
C ARG A 696 10.21 11.35 5.61
N ILE A 697 9.20 10.52 5.85
CA ILE A 697 8.30 9.98 4.85
C ILE A 697 6.92 10.57 5.14
N LYS A 698 6.44 11.44 4.23
CA LYS A 698 5.19 12.19 4.41
C LYS A 698 3.99 11.24 4.49
N ALA A 699 2.98 11.67 5.24
CA ALA A 699 1.67 11.01 5.24
C ALA A 699 1.05 11.06 3.85
N ALA A 700 0.71 9.91 3.28
CA ALA A 700 0.10 9.81 1.96
C ALA A 700 -1.20 8.98 2.02
N PRO A 701 -2.32 9.44 1.42
CA PRO A 701 -3.53 8.64 1.32
C PRO A 701 -3.29 7.37 0.52
N ARG A 702 -3.59 6.20 1.12
CA ARG A 702 -3.47 4.87 0.50
C ARG A 702 -2.16 4.68 -0.31
N ARG A 703 -1.05 5.12 0.27
CA ARG A 703 0.34 5.03 -0.23
C ARG A 703 0.59 5.75 -1.57
N ALA A 704 1.61 6.62 -1.58
CA ALA A 704 2.06 7.32 -2.79
C ALA A 704 2.62 6.35 -3.83
N ALA A 705 2.66 6.75 -5.11
CA ALA A 705 3.34 5.96 -6.14
C ALA A 705 4.85 5.93 -5.89
N GLY A 706 5.50 4.86 -6.32
CA GLY A 706 6.89 4.57 -5.97
C GLY A 706 7.03 3.48 -4.89
N PRO A 707 8.27 3.11 -4.55
CA PRO A 707 8.55 2.16 -3.48
C PRO A 707 8.14 2.75 -2.12
N ASP A 708 7.47 1.96 -1.28
CA ASP A 708 7.13 2.41 0.07
C ASP A 708 8.34 2.24 1.00
N LEU A 709 9.17 3.29 1.08
CA LEU A 709 10.41 3.31 1.86
C LEU A 709 10.18 3.13 3.37
N MET A 710 8.96 3.34 3.87
CA MET A 710 8.63 3.16 5.30
C MET A 710 8.77 1.69 5.70
N GLN A 711 8.56 0.78 4.76
CA GLN A 711 8.52 -0.66 4.98
C GLN A 711 9.90 -1.25 5.26
N ALA A 712 10.98 -0.46 5.12
CA ALA A 712 12.29 -0.80 5.65
C ALA A 712 12.31 -0.80 7.19
N PHE A 713 11.49 0.03 7.85
CA PHE A 713 11.49 0.19 9.31
C PHE A 713 10.37 -0.60 9.98
N VAL A 714 9.19 -0.67 9.36
CA VAL A 714 8.05 -1.44 9.86
C VAL A 714 8.42 -2.92 9.91
N ALA A 715 8.28 -3.55 11.09
CA ALA A 715 8.76 -4.89 11.39
C ALA A 715 10.26 -5.13 11.09
N GLY A 716 11.05 -4.06 10.98
CA GLY A 716 12.49 -4.10 10.69
C GLY A 716 13.37 -4.33 11.92
N GLU A 717 12.79 -4.39 13.13
CA GLU A 717 13.49 -4.55 14.41
C GLU A 717 14.65 -3.57 14.60
N GLY A 718 14.51 -2.34 14.09
CA GLY A 718 15.57 -1.33 14.15
C GLY A 718 16.85 -1.67 13.40
N ALA A 719 16.85 -2.70 12.53
CA ALA A 719 18.04 -3.18 11.83
C ALA A 719 18.64 -2.17 10.83
N PHE A 720 17.83 -1.21 10.38
CA PHE A 720 18.16 -0.22 9.35
C PHE A 720 18.14 1.24 9.85
N GLY A 721 17.78 1.46 11.12
CA GLY A 721 17.64 2.78 11.73
C GLY A 721 16.58 2.81 12.83
N VAL A 722 16.34 3.99 13.39
CA VAL A 722 15.47 4.18 14.57
C VAL A 722 14.25 5.02 14.21
N ILE A 723 13.05 4.50 14.41
CA ILE A 723 11.79 5.27 14.27
C ILE A 723 11.70 6.29 15.41
N THR A 724 11.48 7.56 15.08
CA THR A 724 11.36 8.66 16.06
C THR A 724 9.95 9.24 16.16
N ALA A 725 9.15 9.15 15.10
CA ALA A 725 7.74 9.53 15.10
C ALA A 725 6.97 8.82 13.97
N ALA A 726 5.64 8.78 14.08
CA ALA A 726 4.77 8.20 13.06
C ALA A 726 3.46 8.97 12.89
N HIS A 727 2.94 8.95 11.67
CA HIS A 727 1.60 9.40 11.32
C HIS A 727 0.67 8.18 11.28
N LEU A 728 -0.35 8.16 12.13
CA LEU A 728 -1.30 7.06 12.27
C LEU A 728 -2.71 7.51 11.90
N ARG A 729 -3.45 6.67 11.18
CA ARG A 729 -4.89 6.81 11.01
C ARG A 729 -5.60 6.56 12.34
N VAL A 730 -6.59 7.38 12.63
CA VAL A 730 -7.51 7.25 13.78
C VAL A 730 -8.94 7.23 13.28
N HIS A 731 -9.88 6.86 14.14
CA HIS A 731 -11.27 6.64 13.77
C HIS A 731 -12.20 7.27 14.80
N ARG A 732 -13.40 7.65 14.35
CA ARG A 732 -14.48 7.96 15.27
C ARG A 732 -15.06 6.67 15.85
N PRO A 733 -15.37 6.61 17.15
CA PRO A 733 -16.11 5.51 17.72
C PRO A 733 -17.40 5.24 16.95
N PRO A 734 -17.79 3.96 16.80
CA PRO A 734 -18.99 3.60 16.05
C PRO A 734 -20.25 4.10 16.76
N LYS A 735 -21.26 4.49 15.97
CA LYS A 735 -22.56 4.95 16.51
C LYS A 735 -23.45 3.79 16.96
N THR A 736 -23.32 2.65 16.30
CA THR A 736 -24.12 1.46 16.53
C THR A 736 -23.20 0.25 16.63
N ARG A 737 -23.49 -0.64 17.58
CA ARG A 737 -22.82 -1.92 17.74
C ARG A 737 -23.87 -3.02 17.82
N GLN A 738 -23.69 -4.10 17.06
CA GLN A 738 -24.55 -5.27 17.10
C GLN A 738 -23.70 -6.53 17.18
N LEU A 739 -24.10 -7.45 18.07
CA LEU A 739 -23.50 -8.77 18.17
C LEU A 739 -24.35 -9.80 17.44
N VAL A 740 -23.69 -10.71 16.74
CA VAL A 740 -24.28 -11.90 16.12
C VAL A 740 -23.49 -13.09 16.63
N ALA A 741 -24.16 -14.00 17.34
CA ALA A 741 -23.53 -15.20 17.89
C ALA A 741 -24.29 -16.46 17.47
N ALA A 742 -23.56 -17.52 17.15
CA ALA A 742 -24.13 -18.79 16.73
C ALA A 742 -23.31 -19.99 17.17
N TRP A 743 -24.02 -21.05 17.58
CA TRP A 743 -23.52 -22.37 17.91
C TRP A 743 -23.18 -23.17 16.66
N PHE A 744 -22.06 -23.87 16.69
CA PHE A 744 -21.60 -24.81 15.67
C PHE A 744 -21.21 -26.15 16.32
N PRO A 745 -21.31 -27.27 15.58
CA PRO A 745 -20.90 -28.59 16.09
C PRO A 745 -19.39 -28.70 16.35
N GLY A 746 -18.59 -27.74 15.88
CA GLY A 746 -17.17 -27.62 16.19
C GLY A 746 -16.56 -26.35 15.59
N PRO A 747 -15.30 -26.02 15.92
CA PRO A 747 -14.68 -24.79 15.43
C PRO A 747 -14.32 -24.81 13.95
N ALA A 748 -14.11 -25.97 13.33
CA ALA A 748 -13.82 -26.03 11.90
C ALA A 748 -15.01 -25.50 11.05
N PRO A 749 -16.26 -25.94 11.26
CA PRO A 749 -17.44 -25.32 10.65
C PRO A 749 -17.59 -23.82 10.96
N ALA A 750 -17.33 -23.40 12.20
CA ALA A 750 -17.39 -21.98 12.58
C ALA A 750 -16.35 -21.13 11.83
N LEU A 751 -15.12 -21.63 11.70
CA LEU A 751 -14.03 -20.96 10.97
C LEU A 751 -14.29 -20.95 9.47
N ALA A 752 -14.85 -22.02 8.91
CA ALA A 752 -15.28 -22.05 7.50
C ALA A 752 -16.40 -21.04 7.23
N CYS A 753 -17.38 -20.92 8.13
CA CYS A 753 -18.42 -19.90 8.05
C CYS A 753 -17.83 -18.48 8.13
N LEU A 754 -16.92 -18.22 9.07
CA LEU A 754 -16.25 -16.93 9.18
C LEU A 754 -15.44 -16.58 7.93
N ALA A 755 -14.66 -17.54 7.40
CA ALA A 755 -13.92 -17.34 6.16
C ALA A 755 -14.87 -17.00 5.00
N ALA A 756 -15.98 -17.73 4.86
CA ALA A 756 -17.00 -17.46 3.85
C ALA A 756 -17.66 -16.07 4.00
N LEU A 757 -17.94 -15.63 5.23
CA LEU A 757 -18.49 -14.29 5.50
C LEU A 757 -17.53 -13.19 5.05
N LEU A 758 -16.26 -13.27 5.46
CA LEU A 758 -15.23 -12.32 5.07
C LEU A 758 -15.04 -12.28 3.56
N ALA A 759 -15.09 -13.46 2.94
CA ALA A 759 -14.98 -13.60 1.51
C ALA A 759 -16.19 -12.93 0.82
N ASP A 760 -17.40 -13.04 1.36
CA ASP A 760 -18.59 -12.33 0.87
C ASP A 760 -18.63 -10.84 1.24
N SER A 761 -17.46 -10.25 1.57
CA SER A 761 -17.28 -8.85 1.97
C SER A 761 -18.10 -8.45 3.19
N VAL A 762 -18.49 -9.40 4.04
CA VAL A 762 -19.04 -9.11 5.37
C VAL A 762 -17.90 -8.69 6.29
N ARG A 763 -18.01 -7.49 6.88
CA ARG A 763 -16.92 -6.86 7.64
C ARG A 763 -17.30 -6.73 9.11
N PRO A 764 -17.15 -7.79 9.92
CA PRO A 764 -17.24 -7.63 11.37
C PRO A 764 -16.08 -6.76 11.86
N ALA A 765 -16.33 -5.87 12.80
CA ALA A 765 -15.28 -5.12 13.50
C ALA A 765 -14.37 -6.06 14.30
N ALA A 766 -14.96 -7.12 14.87
CA ALA A 766 -14.25 -8.22 15.51
C ALA A 766 -14.98 -9.55 15.30
N ALA A 767 -14.23 -10.64 15.20
CA ALA A 767 -14.77 -11.99 15.15
C ALA A 767 -14.00 -12.90 16.10
N ARG A 768 -14.70 -13.77 16.83
CA ARG A 768 -14.13 -14.77 17.73
C ARG A 768 -14.79 -16.12 17.53
N VAL A 769 -13.99 -17.17 17.39
CA VAL A 769 -14.47 -18.56 17.49
C VAL A 769 -14.03 -19.07 18.86
N VAL A 770 -15.01 -19.38 19.70
CA VAL A 770 -14.79 -19.77 21.09
C VAL A 770 -15.25 -21.20 21.29
N ARG A 771 -14.47 -21.97 22.05
CA ARG A 771 -14.94 -23.23 22.63
C ARG A 771 -15.47 -22.93 24.04
N PRO A 772 -16.75 -23.20 24.35
CA PRO A 772 -17.27 -23.08 25.70
C PRO A 772 -16.45 -23.90 26.70
N GLY A 773 -16.17 -23.32 27.86
CA GLY A 773 -15.55 -24.04 28.99
C GLY A 773 -16.57 -24.49 30.03
N PRO A 774 -16.12 -25.18 31.10
CA PRO A 774 -16.98 -25.55 32.23
C PRO A 774 -17.68 -24.36 32.89
N ALA A 775 -17.08 -23.16 32.81
CA ALA A 775 -17.69 -21.92 33.31
C ALA A 775 -18.94 -21.46 32.53
N TRP A 776 -19.23 -22.06 31.38
CA TRP A 776 -20.41 -21.78 30.56
C TRP A 776 -21.53 -22.82 30.78
N ALA A 777 -21.37 -23.72 31.76
CA ALA A 777 -22.28 -24.84 32.05
C ALA A 777 -23.72 -24.43 32.44
N THR A 778 -23.95 -23.16 32.75
CA THR A 778 -25.30 -22.64 33.06
C THR A 778 -26.10 -22.23 31.82
N ALA A 779 -25.47 -22.14 30.64
CA ALA A 779 -26.15 -21.91 29.37
C ALA A 779 -26.46 -23.24 28.67
N PRO A 780 -27.65 -23.42 28.06
CA PRO A 780 -27.96 -24.61 27.29
C PRO A 780 -27.01 -24.71 26.09
N MET A 781 -25.97 -25.55 26.19
CA MET A 781 -25.02 -25.74 25.09
C MET A 781 -25.72 -26.43 23.92
N ARG A 782 -25.77 -25.75 22.77
CA ARG A 782 -26.35 -26.26 21.51
C ARG A 782 -25.30 -26.64 20.47
N GLY A 783 -24.02 -26.66 20.87
CA GLY A 783 -22.87 -27.01 20.02
C GLY A 783 -21.55 -26.98 20.78
N GLU A 784 -20.47 -27.41 20.14
CA GLU A 784 -19.12 -27.44 20.72
C GLU A 784 -18.30 -26.17 20.49
N ALA A 785 -18.75 -25.27 19.61
CA ALA A 785 -18.10 -23.98 19.37
C ALA A 785 -19.13 -22.88 19.15
N VAL A 786 -18.74 -21.64 19.47
CA VAL A 786 -19.54 -20.43 19.24
C VAL A 786 -18.75 -19.49 18.34
N LEU A 787 -19.33 -19.09 17.22
CA LEU A 787 -18.84 -17.95 16.43
C LEU A 787 -19.54 -16.69 16.94
N VAL A 788 -18.76 -15.70 17.37
CA VAL A 788 -19.25 -14.37 17.75
C VAL A 788 -18.69 -13.35 16.78
N LEU A 789 -19.58 -12.55 16.21
CA LEU A 789 -19.29 -11.44 15.32
C LEU A 789 -19.77 -10.14 15.98
N ALA A 790 -18.91 -9.13 16.00
CA ALA A 790 -19.29 -7.77 16.36
C ALA A 790 -19.32 -6.92 15.09
N PHE A 791 -20.46 -6.28 14.83
CA PHE A 791 -20.63 -5.30 13.77
C PHE A 791 -20.71 -3.91 14.38
N GLU A 792 -19.94 -2.97 13.82
CA GLU A 792 -19.83 -1.61 14.34
C GLU A 792 -19.90 -0.62 13.17
N GLY A 793 -20.63 0.48 13.34
CA GLY A 793 -20.78 1.50 12.31
C GLY A 793 -22.12 2.24 12.39
N TYR A 794 -22.68 2.56 11.22
CA TYR A 794 -24.00 3.18 11.08
C TYR A 794 -25.10 2.12 11.07
N GLY A 795 -26.21 2.39 11.77
CA GLY A 795 -27.31 1.42 11.97
C GLY A 795 -27.74 0.67 10.72
N ALA A 796 -28.05 1.37 9.63
CA ALA A 796 -28.47 0.73 8.37
C ALA A 796 -27.43 -0.24 7.78
N LEU A 797 -26.14 0.08 7.88
CA LEU A 797 -25.07 -0.82 7.41
C LEU A 797 -24.84 -1.98 8.37
N VAL A 798 -24.87 -1.71 9.69
CA VAL A 798 -24.73 -2.73 10.73
C VAL A 798 -25.84 -3.78 10.58
N GLU A 799 -27.09 -3.35 10.41
CA GLU A 799 -28.24 -4.22 10.18
C GLU A 799 -28.10 -5.05 8.89
N ALA A 800 -27.63 -4.44 7.80
CA ALA A 800 -27.42 -5.15 6.53
C ALA A 800 -26.36 -6.25 6.67
N PHE A 801 -25.21 -5.94 7.29
CA PHE A 801 -24.16 -6.93 7.53
C PHE A 801 -24.58 -8.01 8.52
N ALA A 802 -25.28 -7.65 9.60
CA ALA A 802 -25.77 -8.61 10.58
C ALA A 802 -26.81 -9.57 9.98
N ARG A 803 -27.69 -9.06 9.10
CA ARG A 803 -28.66 -9.90 8.37
C ARG A 803 -27.96 -10.89 7.44
N GLN A 804 -27.03 -10.41 6.61
CA GLN A 804 -26.23 -11.26 5.74
C GLN A 804 -25.43 -12.31 6.55
N ALA A 805 -24.94 -11.92 7.73
CA ALA A 805 -24.24 -12.85 8.62
C ALA A 805 -25.16 -13.96 9.13
N ARG A 806 -26.36 -13.63 9.59
CA ARG A 806 -27.37 -14.60 10.05
C ARG A 806 -27.78 -15.56 8.94
N GLU A 807 -28.02 -15.06 7.73
CA GLU A 807 -28.35 -15.88 6.56
C GLU A 807 -27.25 -16.90 6.24
N ARG A 808 -25.98 -16.45 6.23
CA ARG A 808 -24.85 -17.34 5.94
C ARG A 808 -24.58 -18.34 7.06
N ILE A 809 -24.74 -17.93 8.32
CA ILE A 809 -24.65 -18.82 9.48
C ILE A 809 -25.70 -19.92 9.39
N ALA A 810 -26.96 -19.56 9.10
CA ALA A 810 -28.04 -20.53 8.94
C ALA A 810 -27.76 -21.50 7.79
N GLY A 811 -27.30 -21.00 6.64
CA GLY A 811 -26.90 -21.83 5.50
C GLY A 811 -25.70 -22.76 5.79
N ALA A 812 -24.87 -22.43 6.78
CA ALA A 812 -23.75 -23.26 7.24
C ALA A 812 -24.13 -24.24 8.36
N GLY A 813 -25.41 -24.36 8.72
CA GLY A 813 -25.90 -25.21 9.81
C GLY A 813 -25.62 -24.66 11.21
N GLY A 814 -25.27 -23.38 11.34
CA GLY A 814 -25.10 -22.72 12.62
C GLY A 814 -26.45 -22.41 13.27
N THR A 815 -26.56 -22.62 14.59
CA THR A 815 -27.78 -22.33 15.36
C THR A 815 -27.60 -21.02 16.10
N MET A 816 -28.46 -20.03 15.84
CA MET A 816 -28.37 -18.71 16.49
C MET A 816 -28.47 -18.83 18.02
N VAL A 817 -27.64 -18.05 18.72
CA VAL A 817 -27.71 -17.83 20.17
C VAL A 817 -28.90 -16.89 20.45
N GLY A 818 -29.76 -17.24 21.40
CA GLY A 818 -30.91 -16.41 21.79
C GLY A 818 -30.49 -15.09 22.44
N GLU A 819 -31.31 -14.03 22.30
CA GLU A 819 -31.03 -12.70 22.87
C GLU A 819 -30.97 -12.72 24.41
N GLU A 820 -31.70 -13.64 25.05
CA GLU A 820 -31.71 -13.83 26.51
C GLU A 820 -30.54 -14.68 27.04
N GLU A 821 -29.73 -15.29 26.15
CA GLU A 821 -28.61 -16.13 26.59
C GLU A 821 -27.48 -15.25 27.18
N PRO A 822 -26.78 -15.69 28.26
CA PRO A 822 -25.72 -14.92 28.93
C PRO A 822 -24.59 -14.43 28.01
N LEU A 823 -24.40 -15.12 26.88
CA LEU A 823 -23.44 -14.77 25.81
C LEU A 823 -23.77 -13.46 25.09
N CYS A 824 -25.05 -13.06 25.09
CA CYS A 824 -25.55 -11.81 24.49
C CYS A 824 -25.62 -10.66 25.52
N THR A 825 -25.70 -10.94 26.82
CA THR A 825 -25.92 -9.96 27.90
C THR A 825 -24.67 -9.55 28.67
N ARG A 826 -23.64 -10.40 28.74
CA ARG A 826 -22.26 -10.03 29.08
C ARG A 826 -21.44 -10.18 27.81
N GLY A 827 -20.96 -9.08 27.24
CA GLY A 827 -20.24 -9.16 25.97
C GLY A 827 -19.04 -10.12 26.10
N PRO A 828 -18.82 -11.06 25.17
CA PRO A 828 -17.57 -11.84 25.10
C PRO A 828 -16.35 -10.96 24.77
N PHE A 829 -16.57 -9.64 24.67
CA PHE A 829 -15.60 -8.57 24.45
C PHE A 829 -15.59 -7.55 25.61
N ASP A 830 -16.42 -7.70 26.65
CA ASP A 830 -16.44 -6.80 27.80
C ASP A 830 -15.29 -7.18 28.75
N LEU A 831 -14.42 -6.22 29.02
CA LEU A 831 -13.37 -6.33 30.03
C LEU A 831 -14.00 -6.20 31.43
N PRO A 832 -13.47 -6.87 32.46
CA PRO A 832 -13.86 -6.56 33.84
C PRO A 832 -13.47 -5.11 34.18
N ALA A 833 -14.36 -4.43 34.91
CA ALA A 833 -14.31 -2.98 35.17
C ALA A 833 -13.22 -2.51 36.15
N ASP A 834 -12.33 -3.39 36.64
CA ASP A 834 -11.35 -3.02 37.68
C ASP A 834 -9.89 -3.36 37.29
N PRO A 835 -9.07 -2.36 36.92
CA PRO A 835 -7.67 -2.53 36.57
C PRO A 835 -6.69 -2.54 37.78
N ALA A 836 -7.15 -2.58 39.03
CA ALA A 836 -6.29 -2.36 40.21
C ALA A 836 -5.74 -3.61 40.93
N ARG A 837 -6.00 -4.84 40.49
CA ARG A 837 -5.42 -6.04 41.14
C ARG A 837 -4.18 -6.60 40.40
N PRO A 838 -2.98 -6.54 41.00
CA PRO A 838 -1.81 -7.21 40.43
C PRO A 838 -1.92 -8.74 40.60
N LEU A 839 -1.60 -9.49 39.54
CA LEU A 839 -1.40 -10.94 39.60
C LEU A 839 -0.10 -11.24 40.35
N GLU A 840 -0.17 -11.41 41.67
CA GLU A 840 0.95 -11.94 42.46
C GLU A 840 1.08 -13.46 42.31
N ARG A 841 2.33 -13.92 42.35
CA ARG A 841 2.74 -15.32 42.35
C ARG A 841 2.00 -16.11 43.42
N VAL A 842 1.50 -17.31 43.08
CA VAL A 842 1.10 -18.31 44.07
C VAL A 842 1.82 -19.61 43.77
N GLU A 843 2.67 -20.01 44.72
CA GLU A 843 3.18 -21.36 44.87
C GLU A 843 2.17 -22.17 45.69
N ALA A 844 1.81 -23.38 45.25
CA ALA A 844 0.95 -24.26 46.03
C ALA A 844 1.43 -25.72 45.96
N ALA A 845 1.80 -26.25 47.14
CA ALA A 845 1.94 -27.65 47.53
C ALA A 845 3.13 -28.50 47.04
N GLY A 846 4.17 -27.92 46.45
CA GLY A 846 5.53 -28.50 46.49
C GLY A 846 5.80 -29.88 45.85
N ARG A 847 4.93 -30.48 45.03
CA ARG A 847 5.23 -31.69 44.24
C ARG A 847 4.52 -31.74 42.88
N TRP A 848 5.19 -32.31 41.88
CA TRP A 848 4.68 -32.55 40.53
C TRP A 848 4.04 -33.95 40.42
N THR A 849 2.89 -34.08 39.75
CA THR A 849 2.40 -35.42 39.33
C THR A 849 1.59 -35.35 38.03
N GLU A 850 1.87 -36.31 37.14
CA GLU A 850 1.32 -36.46 35.78
C GLU A 850 -0.02 -37.21 35.78
N LEU A 851 -0.89 -36.92 34.81
CA LEU A 851 -2.09 -37.73 34.54
C LEU A 851 -2.32 -37.88 33.02
N CYS A 852 -2.21 -39.13 32.57
CA CYS A 852 -2.70 -39.65 31.30
C CYS A 852 -4.05 -40.34 31.52
N ALA A 853 -4.98 -40.21 30.55
CA ALA A 853 -5.83 -41.25 29.97
C ALA A 853 -7.17 -40.67 29.47
N LEU A 854 -7.41 -40.72 28.14
CA LEU A 854 -8.69 -40.99 27.47
C LEU A 854 -8.53 -40.72 25.95
N ASP A 855 -8.31 -41.80 25.18
CA ASP A 855 -7.87 -41.76 23.77
C ASP A 855 -8.39 -42.97 22.98
N ARG A 856 -9.71 -43.13 22.78
CA ARG A 856 -10.22 -44.25 21.93
C ARG A 856 -11.35 -43.89 20.96
N GLU A 857 -12.22 -42.93 21.25
CA GLU A 857 -13.28 -42.54 20.30
C GLU A 857 -12.83 -41.48 19.28
N ALA A 858 -11.81 -40.66 19.61
CA ALA A 858 -11.24 -39.66 18.71
C ALA A 858 -10.43 -40.26 17.55
N GLN A 859 -9.92 -41.50 17.71
CA GLN A 859 -9.15 -42.22 16.69
C GLN A 859 -9.99 -42.66 15.48
N ALA A 860 -11.30 -42.88 15.65
CA ALA A 860 -12.13 -43.45 14.60
C ALA A 860 -12.51 -42.46 13.48
N VAL A 861 -12.47 -41.15 13.74
CA VAL A 861 -12.92 -40.10 12.80
C VAL A 861 -11.77 -39.39 12.10
N LEU A 862 -10.58 -39.34 12.73
CA LEU A 862 -9.47 -38.49 12.28
C LEU A 862 -8.21 -39.27 11.86
N GLY A 863 -8.21 -40.60 11.97
CA GLY A 863 -7.02 -41.43 11.75
C GLY A 863 -5.95 -41.22 12.83
N ASP A 864 -4.89 -42.03 12.80
CA ASP A 864 -3.85 -42.17 13.84
C ASP A 864 -3.04 -40.90 14.19
N ASP A 865 -3.36 -39.73 13.64
CA ASP A 865 -2.59 -38.48 13.71
C ASP A 865 -3.13 -37.47 14.75
N LEU A 866 -3.37 -37.91 15.99
CA LEU A 866 -3.87 -37.01 17.03
C LEU A 866 -2.77 -36.20 17.77
N VAL A 867 -3.03 -34.89 17.82
CA VAL A 867 -2.57 -33.85 18.76
C VAL A 867 -3.05 -34.17 20.17
N SER A 868 -2.20 -34.12 21.19
CA SER A 868 -2.66 -34.25 22.58
C SER A 868 -3.07 -32.89 23.15
N CYS A 869 -4.18 -32.85 23.88
CA CYS A 869 -4.62 -31.69 24.65
C CYS A 869 -4.24 -31.92 26.12
N ARG A 870 -3.44 -31.02 26.73
CA ARG A 870 -3.29 -30.99 28.20
C ARG A 870 -4.30 -30.05 28.82
N TRP A 871 -5.02 -30.58 29.81
CA TRP A 871 -5.94 -29.89 30.70
C TRP A 871 -5.19 -29.55 32.00
N SER A 872 -5.37 -28.35 32.56
CA SER A 872 -4.95 -28.07 33.94
C SER A 872 -6.04 -27.30 34.67
N ASN A 873 -6.62 -27.92 35.70
CA ASN A 873 -7.58 -27.31 36.60
C ASN A 873 -6.88 -26.65 37.79
N ALA A 874 -7.05 -25.33 37.91
CA ALA A 874 -6.97 -24.50 39.12
C ALA A 874 -7.18 -23.05 38.61
N LEU A 875 -8.19 -22.26 38.99
CA LEU A 875 -8.83 -22.00 40.28
C LEU A 875 -10.29 -21.52 40.07
N PRO A 876 -11.09 -21.41 41.16
CA PRO A 876 -12.49 -21.00 41.13
C PRO A 876 -12.65 -19.50 40.84
N GLU A 877 -13.84 -19.17 40.35
CA GLU A 877 -14.33 -17.83 40.01
C GLU A 877 -13.82 -17.25 38.68
N GLY A 878 -14.50 -17.66 37.60
CA GLY A 878 -14.61 -16.86 36.37
C GLY A 878 -13.47 -17.03 35.37
N GLY A 879 -13.46 -18.13 34.62
CA GLY A 879 -12.44 -18.42 33.61
C GLY A 879 -12.99 -18.75 32.22
N THR A 880 -12.45 -18.06 31.21
CA THR A 880 -12.60 -18.27 29.77
C THR A 880 -11.83 -19.54 29.32
N ALA A 881 -12.43 -20.38 28.47
CA ALA A 881 -11.74 -21.54 27.88
C ALA A 881 -10.91 -21.16 26.64
N CYS A 882 -9.75 -21.80 26.52
CA CYS A 882 -8.68 -21.50 25.57
C CYS A 882 -8.43 -22.70 24.64
N TRP A 883 -8.09 -22.45 23.37
CA TRP A 883 -7.60 -23.46 22.44
C TRP A 883 -6.07 -23.57 22.51
N THR A 884 -5.56 -24.78 22.74
CA THR A 884 -4.13 -25.10 22.56
C THR A 884 -4.03 -26.39 21.73
N ALA A 885 -3.32 -26.35 20.61
CA ALA A 885 -2.88 -27.55 19.90
C ALA A 885 -1.44 -27.85 20.32
N LEU A 886 -1.21 -28.97 21.01
CA LEU A 886 0.13 -29.49 21.30
C LEU A 886 0.30 -30.80 20.54
N ALA A 887 1.11 -30.79 19.49
CA ALA A 887 1.62 -32.04 18.93
C ALA A 887 2.75 -32.54 19.86
N PRO A 888 2.83 -33.84 20.20
CA PRO A 888 3.99 -34.40 20.87
C PRO A 888 5.24 -34.17 20.01
N GLU A 889 6.40 -34.00 20.64
CA GLU A 889 7.69 -33.95 19.95
C GLU A 889 7.83 -35.22 19.09
N GLY A 890 7.79 -35.04 17.76
CA GLY A 890 7.86 -36.12 16.78
C GLY A 890 6.77 -36.12 15.69
N ARG A 891 5.57 -35.54 15.94
CA ARG A 891 4.44 -35.54 14.95
C ARG A 891 3.94 -34.16 14.54
N VAL A 892 4.79 -33.13 14.67
CA VAL A 892 4.49 -31.75 14.27
C VAL A 892 4.26 -31.63 12.74
N ALA A 893 4.65 -32.62 11.94
CA ALA A 893 4.54 -32.58 10.48
C ALA A 893 3.10 -32.75 9.94
N ASP A 894 2.25 -33.54 10.60
CA ASP A 894 0.97 -33.99 10.03
C ASP A 894 -0.19 -33.01 10.30
N VAL A 895 -0.16 -32.32 11.45
CA VAL A 895 -1.14 -31.30 11.88
C VAL A 895 -0.86 -29.93 11.22
N ARG A 896 0.36 -29.74 10.72
CA ARG A 896 0.77 -28.50 10.05
C ARG A 896 -0.10 -28.21 8.85
N ARG A 897 -0.33 -29.20 7.97
CA ARG A 897 -0.96 -28.95 6.65
C ARG A 897 -2.38 -28.37 6.75
N PRO A 898 -3.32 -28.93 7.53
CA PRO A 898 -4.67 -28.37 7.64
C PRO A 898 -4.68 -26.98 8.30
N LEU A 899 -3.89 -26.79 9.35
CA LEU A 899 -3.78 -25.51 10.05
C LEU A 899 -3.12 -24.44 9.16
N PHE A 900 -2.09 -24.80 8.40
CA PHE A 900 -1.47 -23.91 7.41
C PHE A 900 -2.44 -23.51 6.31
N ARG A 901 -3.23 -24.44 5.76
CA ARG A 901 -4.25 -24.10 4.76
C ARG A 901 -5.28 -23.12 5.30
N LEU A 902 -5.68 -23.28 6.56
CA LEU A 902 -6.61 -22.36 7.21
C LEU A 902 -5.99 -20.98 7.45
N VAL A 903 -4.75 -20.94 7.98
CA VAL A 903 -3.97 -19.70 8.14
C VAL A 903 -3.77 -18.99 6.80
N GLU A 904 -3.48 -19.73 5.73
CA GLU A 904 -3.35 -19.20 4.37
C GLU A 904 -4.67 -18.61 3.86
N ARG A 905 -5.81 -19.27 4.09
CA ARG A 905 -7.13 -18.74 3.71
C ARG A 905 -7.46 -17.45 4.45
N PHE A 906 -7.24 -17.39 5.76
CA PHE A 906 -7.46 -16.16 6.54
C PHE A 906 -6.47 -15.06 6.14
N ALA A 907 -5.21 -15.40 5.89
CA ALA A 907 -4.21 -14.46 5.38
C ALA A 907 -4.59 -13.93 3.98
N ALA A 908 -5.14 -14.77 3.10
CA ALA A 908 -5.68 -14.38 1.80
C ALA A 908 -6.89 -13.44 1.94
N ALA A 909 -7.74 -13.65 2.95
CA ALA A 909 -8.82 -12.75 3.33
C ALA A 909 -8.35 -11.51 4.13
N GLY A 910 -7.05 -11.34 4.35
CA GLY A 910 -6.47 -10.19 5.05
C GLY A 910 -6.65 -10.20 6.57
N VAL A 911 -6.96 -11.36 7.16
CA VAL A 911 -7.20 -11.54 8.60
C VAL A 911 -6.01 -12.25 9.25
N ALA A 912 -5.54 -11.71 10.37
CA ALA A 912 -4.52 -12.35 11.20
C ALA A 912 -5.18 -13.23 12.27
N LEU A 913 -4.69 -14.47 12.41
CA LEU A 913 -5.10 -15.37 13.50
C LEU A 913 -4.13 -15.20 14.68
N SER A 914 -4.65 -14.90 15.87
CA SER A 914 -3.89 -14.80 17.12
C SER A 914 -4.39 -15.83 18.14
N SER A 915 -3.48 -16.40 18.93
CA SER A 915 -3.80 -17.34 20.03
C SER A 915 -3.32 -16.79 21.38
N CYS A 916 -4.20 -16.81 22.38
CA CYS A 916 -4.00 -16.12 23.66
C CYS A 916 -3.13 -16.84 24.73
N ARG A 917 -2.57 -18.04 24.49
CA ARG A 917 -1.68 -18.73 25.46
C ARG A 917 -0.24 -18.99 25.02
N ALA A 918 0.18 -18.43 23.89
CA ALA A 918 1.56 -18.53 23.47
C ALA A 918 2.41 -17.45 24.18
N ALA A 919 2.74 -17.64 25.46
CA ALA A 919 3.69 -16.79 26.21
C ALA A 919 5.12 -16.78 25.59
N ARG A 920 5.35 -17.65 24.60
CA ARG A 920 6.22 -17.37 23.47
C ARG A 920 5.38 -17.52 22.23
N PRO A 921 5.33 -16.53 21.32
CA PRO A 921 4.53 -16.68 20.14
C PRO A 921 5.01 -17.97 19.40
N LEU A 922 4.11 -18.65 18.69
CA LEU A 922 4.46 -19.73 17.74
C LEU A 922 5.53 -19.38 16.65
N PRO A 923 6.01 -18.13 16.39
CA PRO A 923 6.69 -17.81 15.16
C PRO A 923 8.20 -17.80 15.23
N ILE A 924 8.95 -18.11 16.30
CA ILE A 924 10.43 -18.04 16.15
C ILE A 924 10.94 -19.08 15.13
N ALA A 925 10.41 -20.31 15.17
CA ALA A 925 10.75 -21.35 14.19
C ALA A 925 10.09 -21.12 12.82
N LEU A 926 8.82 -20.68 12.80
CA LEU A 926 8.07 -20.40 11.56
C LEU A 926 8.55 -19.11 10.85
N ALA A 927 8.93 -18.08 11.59
CA ALA A 927 9.55 -16.87 11.07
C ALA A 927 10.94 -17.19 10.53
N ARG A 928 11.79 -17.93 11.27
CA ARG A 928 13.11 -18.35 10.75
C ARG A 928 12.99 -19.12 9.43
N ALA A 929 11.98 -19.98 9.28
CA ALA A 929 11.67 -20.65 8.02
C ALA A 929 11.15 -19.69 6.94
N ALA A 930 10.34 -18.69 7.30
CA ALA A 930 9.80 -17.67 6.38
C ALA A 930 10.85 -16.67 5.87
N HIS A 931 11.94 -16.44 6.62
CA HIS A 931 13.02 -15.52 6.28
C HIS A 931 14.07 -16.11 5.34
N GLY A 932 14.20 -17.43 5.29
CA GLY A 932 15.25 -18.13 4.52
C GLY A 932 15.44 -17.57 3.11
N PRO A 933 14.37 -17.36 2.32
CA PRO A 933 14.47 -16.83 0.96
C PRO A 933 14.87 -15.35 0.86
N LEU A 934 14.57 -14.52 1.88
CA LEU A 934 14.77 -13.06 1.85
C LEU A 934 16.01 -12.59 2.63
N ARG A 935 16.56 -13.44 3.49
CA ARG A 935 17.73 -13.16 4.31
C ARG A 935 18.90 -12.54 3.52
N PRO A 936 19.30 -13.04 2.33
CA PRO A 936 20.41 -12.44 1.59
C PRO A 936 20.15 -10.98 1.20
N TRP A 937 18.91 -10.63 0.87
CA TRP A 937 18.53 -9.26 0.55
C TRP A 937 18.51 -8.37 1.79
N MET A 938 18.09 -8.89 2.94
CA MET A 938 18.13 -8.17 4.21
C MET A 938 19.57 -7.88 4.64
N GLU A 939 20.48 -8.84 4.51
CA GLU A 939 21.91 -8.68 4.78
C GLU A 939 22.55 -7.67 3.83
N ALA A 940 22.24 -7.75 2.53
CA ALA A 940 22.74 -6.81 1.54
C ALA A 940 22.25 -5.38 1.81
N LEU A 941 20.95 -5.21 2.05
CA LEU A 941 20.38 -3.91 2.41
C LEU A 941 20.96 -3.37 3.72
N LYS A 942 21.21 -4.25 4.70
CA LYS A 942 21.85 -3.87 5.97
C LYS A 942 23.28 -3.40 5.74
N ARG A 943 24.08 -4.07 4.90
CA ARG A 943 25.43 -3.61 4.56
C ARG A 943 25.42 -2.24 3.87
N GLU A 944 24.40 -1.96 3.07
CA GLU A 944 24.25 -0.67 2.38
C GLU A 944 23.86 0.48 3.31
N LEU A 945 22.93 0.24 4.24
CA LEU A 945 22.42 1.27 5.15
C LEU A 945 23.25 1.42 6.44
N ASP A 946 23.81 0.31 6.93
CA ASP A 946 24.59 0.18 8.15
C ASP A 946 25.95 -0.49 7.88
N PRO A 947 26.85 0.14 7.11
CA PRO A 947 28.15 -0.44 6.76
C PRO A 947 29.07 -0.61 7.98
N ALA A 948 28.81 0.11 9.09
CA ALA A 948 29.53 -0.05 10.35
C ALA A 948 29.00 -1.23 11.19
N GLY A 949 27.84 -1.80 10.84
CA GLY A 949 27.24 -2.94 11.51
C GLY A 949 26.77 -2.63 12.93
N ILE A 950 26.42 -1.38 13.23
CA ILE A 950 26.12 -0.94 14.60
C ILE A 950 24.67 -1.22 15.01
N MET A 951 23.73 -1.24 14.07
CA MET A 951 22.31 -1.25 14.41
C MET A 951 21.83 -2.64 14.78
N ASN A 952 21.38 -2.84 16.02
CA ASN A 952 20.75 -4.08 16.50
C ASN A 952 21.43 -5.36 15.94
N PRO A 953 22.73 -5.61 16.22
CA PRO A 953 23.39 -6.83 15.75
C PRO A 953 22.63 -8.08 16.21
N GLY A 954 22.36 -9.02 15.30
CA GLY A 954 21.51 -10.19 15.56
C GLY A 954 20.01 -9.99 15.30
N ALA A 955 19.54 -8.76 15.08
CA ALA A 955 18.16 -8.53 14.61
C ALA A 955 17.92 -9.23 13.28
N LEU A 956 16.66 -9.58 13.01
CA LEU A 956 16.31 -10.28 11.76
C LEU A 956 16.96 -11.67 11.61
N GLY A 957 17.68 -12.17 12.64
CA GLY A 957 18.48 -13.39 12.58
C GLY A 957 19.77 -13.23 11.76
N LEU A 958 20.22 -11.99 11.58
CA LEU A 958 21.38 -11.58 10.77
C LEU A 958 22.70 -11.63 11.54
#